data_AF-A0A8D3BXB6-F1
#
_entry.id   AF-A0A8D3BXB6-F1
#
_cell.length_a   1.000
_cell.length_b   1.000
_cell.length_c   1.000
_cell.angle_alpha   90.00
_cell.angle_beta   90.00
_cell.angle_gamma   90.00
#
_symmetry.space_group_name_H-M   'P 1'
#
loop_
_entity.id
_entity.type
_entity.pdbx_description
1 polymer ?
#
loop_
_entity_poly.entity_id
_entity_poly.type
_entity_poly.pdbx_seq_one_letter_code
_entity_poly.pdbx_strand_id
1 'polypeptide(L)'
;MSSDALKKRKSKVLRSEAGTPEMKRGRGDGDQPDARVYNEEVELDGRSPEQDYLQYKESCETLATLMSEIQELKSNGAKEGSAEVEQRRMQSCIHFMNLKKLNRLAHMRLKRGRDQTHDAKQRVDVLHLQLQNLLYEVMHLQKEISKCLEFKSKHEEIDLVPEEEFYQGAPQEISRPHLTKNDPHQLTLARLDWELEQRKGLAEKYKESLATKEKIHKSIEVKKEHLTSLQPGLNAIMQASLPVQEYLSMPFEQTQKQTEIARHLPPPLYVLFVQANAYGQACDKNLTVSISGDVDEAKALSKPPEDSQDDESDSDAEEEQEKTKRRRPTTGGQLDDKRREMLKRHPLSLCLDLKCKVLVSPNILTAEINILHLYFYYLMNLNIMTVKTKVSTTTDLSAAISAGDLLKSDTLLSCLYSSDQGRETPNPANRYQFDKVGIVCFADYVEELGHPYMWVQNLGGLHFPSDASEVRININSLSASHMESTMKLLRGRLQSRLALHKQFASLEHSIIPVSAESQHLFPAKILSRLARWTTIDLPYTRHVTEAGLAKETGLYFMTVVERGTARLQAAVVMSPRYPEVSPLFSLSLSWKGERSGRTDDNLRAMESEVNVFKNELQGPRPGHQLLTNQISRLCVCLDVYLETEGQDDGMCLRTVRGPNRLKPFKYNHPQGFFSHR
;
A
#
# COMPACT_ATOMS: atom_id res chain seq x y z
N MET A 1 27.15 -33.96 -31.05
CA MET A 1 28.30 -33.17 -30.59
C MET A 1 29.08 -34.03 -29.60
N SER A 2 30.28 -34.49 -30.01
CA SER A 2 31.41 -35.09 -29.26
C SER A 2 31.17 -36.26 -28.28
N SER A 3 32.02 -37.28 -28.17
CA SER A 3 33.28 -37.63 -28.83
C SER A 3 33.73 -39.02 -28.36
N ASP A 4 34.43 -39.74 -29.24
CA ASP A 4 35.10 -41.04 -29.07
C ASP A 4 35.92 -41.25 -27.79
N ALA A 5 36.08 -42.52 -27.41
CA ALA A 5 37.41 -43.07 -27.06
C ALA A 5 37.49 -44.60 -27.26
N LEU A 6 38.15 -44.99 -28.34
CA LEU A 6 38.59 -46.34 -28.68
C LEU A 6 39.59 -46.92 -27.66
N LYS A 7 39.47 -48.21 -27.33
CA LYS A 7 40.59 -49.05 -26.84
C LYS A 7 40.83 -50.24 -27.77
N LYS A 8 42.01 -50.20 -28.39
CA LYS A 8 42.57 -51.11 -29.39
C LYS A 8 42.70 -52.55 -28.86
N ARG A 9 42.12 -53.53 -29.56
CA ARG A 9 42.50 -54.95 -29.50
C ARG A 9 43.70 -55.19 -30.44
N LYS A 10 44.78 -55.78 -29.92
CA LYS A 10 45.91 -56.27 -30.71
C LYS A 10 45.56 -57.62 -31.34
N SER A 11 45.87 -57.74 -32.64
CA SER A 11 45.79 -58.94 -33.47
C SER A 11 46.86 -59.95 -33.10
N LYS A 12 46.51 -61.24 -33.05
CA LYS A 12 47.47 -62.34 -33.00
C LYS A 12 47.25 -63.23 -34.23
N VAL A 13 48.32 -63.29 -35.01
CA VAL A 13 48.47 -63.97 -36.30
C VAL A 13 48.24 -65.48 -36.13
N LEU A 14 47.31 -66.02 -36.92
CA LEU A 14 47.10 -67.46 -37.11
C LEU A 14 48.04 -67.92 -38.23
N ARG A 15 48.94 -68.86 -37.90
CA ARG A 15 49.80 -69.56 -38.84
C ARG A 15 49.11 -70.89 -39.16
N SER A 16 48.73 -71.04 -40.42
CA SER A 16 48.23 -72.27 -41.02
C SER A 16 49.39 -73.22 -41.29
N GLU A 17 49.34 -74.45 -40.79
CA GLU A 17 49.96 -75.58 -41.46
C GLU A 17 48.92 -76.68 -41.64
N ALA A 18 48.75 -77.06 -42.90
CA ALA A 18 47.93 -78.15 -43.36
C ALA A 18 48.67 -79.47 -43.14
N GLY A 19 47.95 -80.49 -42.66
CA GLY A 19 48.39 -81.88 -42.62
C GLY A 19 47.17 -82.77 -42.84
N THR A 20 47.08 -83.33 -44.04
CA THR A 20 46.04 -84.25 -44.51
C THR A 20 45.97 -85.57 -43.72
N PRO A 21 44.80 -86.23 -43.67
CA PRO A 21 44.60 -87.49 -42.95
C PRO A 21 45.04 -88.69 -43.78
N GLU A 22 45.96 -89.52 -43.27
CA GLU A 22 46.23 -90.84 -43.86
C GLU A 22 45.21 -91.87 -43.38
N MET A 23 44.33 -92.23 -44.32
CA MET A 23 43.36 -93.30 -44.24
C MET A 23 44.01 -94.57 -44.81
N LYS A 24 44.51 -95.48 -43.96
CA LYS A 24 44.93 -96.82 -44.40
C LYS A 24 43.73 -97.77 -44.37
N ARG A 25 43.10 -97.91 -45.54
CA ARG A 25 42.20 -99.01 -45.89
C ARG A 25 42.94 -100.34 -45.78
N GLY A 26 42.25 -101.32 -45.21
CA GLY A 26 42.69 -102.70 -45.14
C GLY A 26 42.89 -103.32 -46.53
N ARG A 27 43.95 -104.11 -46.64
CA ARG A 27 44.04 -105.20 -47.61
C ARG A 27 43.66 -106.47 -46.85
N GLY A 28 42.53 -107.05 -47.23
CA GLY A 28 42.33 -108.48 -47.06
C GLY A 28 43.29 -109.21 -47.98
N ASP A 29 43.88 -110.29 -47.47
CA ASP A 29 44.57 -111.28 -48.28
C ASP A 29 43.93 -112.64 -48.00
N GLY A 30 43.77 -113.41 -49.07
CA GLY A 30 43.06 -114.67 -49.08
C GLY A 30 43.81 -115.80 -48.40
N ASP A 31 42.99 -116.77 -47.97
CA ASP A 31 43.23 -118.15 -47.56
C ASP A 31 44.63 -118.75 -47.77
N GLN A 32 45.22 -119.27 -46.67
CA GLN A 32 45.65 -120.67 -46.53
C GLN A 32 46.13 -120.99 -45.09
N PRO A 33 46.19 -122.27 -44.67
CA PRO A 33 45.68 -122.77 -43.39
C PRO A 33 46.68 -122.78 -42.23
N ASP A 34 46.14 -122.75 -41.02
CA ASP A 34 46.73 -123.19 -39.73
C ASP A 34 48.26 -123.22 -39.62
N ALA A 35 48.86 -122.07 -39.34
CA ALA A 35 50.12 -121.99 -38.64
C ALA A 35 49.84 -121.43 -37.24
N ARG A 36 49.91 -122.28 -36.21
CA ARG A 36 49.92 -121.86 -34.80
C ARG A 36 51.11 -120.93 -34.56
N VAL A 37 50.92 -119.62 -34.74
CA VAL A 37 51.91 -118.60 -34.43
C VAL A 37 52.03 -118.53 -32.91
N TYR A 38 53.21 -118.90 -32.40
CA TYR A 38 53.56 -118.81 -30.99
C TYR A 38 53.44 -117.35 -30.52
N ASN A 39 52.44 -117.05 -29.69
CA ASN A 39 52.22 -115.69 -29.18
C ASN A 39 52.76 -115.58 -27.75
N GLU A 40 53.91 -114.91 -27.60
CA GLU A 40 54.56 -114.66 -26.31
C GLU A 40 53.65 -113.88 -25.33
N GLU A 41 52.65 -113.14 -25.83
CA GLU A 41 51.66 -112.45 -24.99
C GLU A 41 50.72 -113.41 -24.23
N VAL A 42 50.33 -114.53 -24.85
CA VAL A 42 49.47 -115.54 -24.22
C VAL A 42 50.26 -116.37 -23.22
N GLU A 43 51.55 -116.58 -23.48
CA GLU A 43 52.45 -117.24 -22.54
C GLU A 43 52.61 -116.42 -21.24
N LEU A 44 52.54 -115.09 -21.30
CA LEU A 44 52.62 -114.23 -20.11
C LEU A 44 51.49 -114.47 -19.12
N ASP A 45 50.28 -114.80 -19.58
CA ASP A 45 49.11 -115.00 -18.72
C ASP A 45 49.24 -116.23 -17.81
N GLY A 46 49.98 -117.25 -18.25
CA GLY A 46 50.21 -118.48 -17.49
C GLY A 46 51.47 -118.48 -16.63
N ARG A 47 52.28 -117.42 -16.66
CA ARG A 47 53.60 -117.35 -16.01
C ARG A 47 53.62 -116.38 -14.85
N SER A 48 54.09 -116.84 -13.70
CA SER A 48 54.25 -115.96 -12.54
C SER A 48 55.50 -115.07 -12.68
N PRO A 49 55.40 -113.76 -12.37
CA PRO A 49 56.54 -112.86 -12.40
C PRO A 49 57.70 -113.33 -11.50
N GLU A 50 57.38 -113.94 -10.36
CA GLU A 50 58.37 -114.42 -9.40
C GLU A 50 59.16 -115.62 -9.95
N GLN A 51 58.49 -116.58 -10.61
CA GLN A 51 59.17 -117.72 -11.23
C GLN A 51 60.01 -117.29 -12.44
N ASP A 52 59.55 -116.34 -13.25
CA ASP A 52 60.33 -115.78 -14.37
C ASP A 52 61.62 -115.12 -13.87
N TYR A 53 61.55 -114.41 -12.74
CA TYR A 53 62.72 -113.80 -12.11
C TYR A 53 63.70 -114.85 -11.58
N LEU A 54 63.21 -115.92 -10.95
CA LEU A 54 64.06 -117.03 -10.50
C LEU A 54 64.76 -117.73 -11.67
N GLN A 55 64.04 -118.00 -12.76
CA GLN A 55 64.62 -118.58 -13.98
C GLN A 55 65.64 -117.66 -14.66
N TYR A 56 65.40 -116.34 -14.63
CA TYR A 56 66.37 -115.35 -15.08
C TYR A 56 67.66 -115.44 -14.27
N LYS A 57 67.54 -115.47 -12.93
CA LYS A 57 68.68 -115.57 -12.02
C LYS A 57 69.48 -116.85 -12.22
N GLU A 58 68.81 -118.00 -12.29
CA GLU A 58 69.45 -119.31 -12.54
C GLU A 58 70.16 -119.35 -13.90
N SER A 59 69.55 -118.77 -14.94
CA SER A 59 70.17 -118.67 -16.27
C SER A 59 71.41 -117.77 -16.25
N CYS A 60 71.41 -116.68 -15.47
CA CYS A 60 72.58 -115.83 -15.28
C CYS A 60 73.70 -116.55 -14.51
N GLU A 61 73.37 -117.28 -13.44
CA GLU A 61 74.35 -118.05 -12.66
C GLU A 61 74.99 -119.16 -13.52
N THR A 62 74.18 -119.91 -14.26
CA THR A 62 74.67 -120.96 -15.18
C THR A 62 75.50 -120.39 -16.32
N LEU A 63 75.11 -119.23 -16.85
CA LEU A 63 75.90 -118.55 -17.88
C LEU A 63 77.26 -118.08 -17.32
N ALA A 64 77.30 -117.59 -16.08
CA ALA A 64 78.54 -117.20 -15.42
C ALA A 64 79.47 -118.40 -15.21
N THR A 65 78.95 -119.56 -14.77
CA THR A 65 79.76 -120.78 -14.64
C THR A 65 80.30 -121.25 -15.97
N LEU A 66 79.47 -121.27 -17.02
CA LEU A 66 79.91 -121.63 -18.38
C LEU A 66 81.00 -120.69 -18.91
N MET A 67 80.90 -119.38 -18.62
CA MET A 67 81.93 -118.41 -18.97
C MET A 67 83.25 -118.64 -18.21
N SER A 68 83.17 -118.94 -16.91
CA SER A 68 84.35 -119.30 -16.10
C SER A 68 85.03 -120.57 -16.62
N GLU A 69 84.26 -121.61 -16.95
CA GLU A 69 84.79 -122.84 -17.52
C GLU A 69 85.45 -122.61 -18.89
N ILE A 70 84.84 -121.77 -19.76
CA ILE A 70 85.46 -121.36 -21.03
C ILE A 70 86.78 -120.63 -20.77
N GLN A 71 86.85 -119.78 -19.74
CA GLN A 71 88.06 -119.06 -19.37
C GLN A 71 89.16 -120.02 -18.89
N GLU A 72 88.84 -120.99 -18.03
CA GLU A 72 89.78 -122.01 -17.54
C GLU A 72 90.30 -122.91 -18.67
N LEU A 73 89.43 -123.36 -19.57
CA LEU A 73 89.81 -124.15 -20.75
C LEU A 73 90.78 -123.37 -21.64
N LYS A 74 90.54 -122.06 -21.83
CA LYS A 74 91.46 -121.19 -22.58
C LYS A 74 92.80 -120.98 -21.86
N SER A 75 92.82 -120.82 -20.54
CA SER A 75 94.09 -120.66 -19.80
C SER A 75 94.96 -121.92 -19.78
N ASN A 76 94.34 -123.11 -19.87
CA ASN A 76 95.04 -124.40 -19.91
C ASN A 76 95.57 -124.77 -21.31
N GLY A 77 95.58 -123.83 -22.26
CA GLY A 77 96.21 -124.00 -23.58
C GLY A 77 95.29 -124.54 -24.68
N ALA A 78 93.98 -124.67 -24.44
CA ALA A 78 93.04 -125.03 -25.50
C ALA A 78 92.94 -123.92 -26.57
N LYS A 79 93.15 -124.27 -27.84
CA LYS A 79 93.04 -123.32 -28.97
C LYS A 79 91.57 -122.95 -29.23
N GLU A 80 91.33 -121.74 -29.75
CA GLU A 80 89.99 -121.35 -30.20
C GLU A 80 89.49 -122.30 -31.30
N GLY A 81 88.26 -122.79 -31.12
CA GLY A 81 87.64 -123.79 -31.99
C GLY A 81 87.75 -125.25 -31.49
N SER A 82 88.28 -125.50 -30.28
CA SER A 82 88.14 -126.84 -29.69
C SER A 82 86.65 -127.20 -29.48
N ALA A 83 86.31 -128.47 -29.68
CA ALA A 83 84.92 -128.93 -29.59
C ALA A 83 84.29 -128.64 -28.22
N GLU A 84 85.07 -128.74 -27.14
CA GLU A 84 84.63 -128.48 -25.76
C GLU A 84 84.29 -127.00 -25.53
N VAL A 85 85.12 -126.08 -26.05
CA VAL A 85 84.87 -124.64 -25.94
C VAL A 85 83.66 -124.22 -26.78
N GLU A 86 83.48 -124.79 -27.97
CA GLU A 86 82.33 -124.47 -28.82
C GLU A 86 81.01 -125.03 -28.27
N GLN A 87 81.05 -126.20 -27.63
CA GLN A 87 79.89 -126.77 -26.93
C GLN A 87 79.43 -125.86 -25.77
N ARG A 88 80.36 -125.36 -24.94
CA ARG A 88 80.03 -124.44 -23.84
C ARG A 88 79.56 -123.07 -24.35
N ARG A 89 80.09 -122.58 -25.48
CA ARG A 89 79.56 -121.38 -26.16
C ARG A 89 78.13 -121.61 -26.66
N MET A 90 77.84 -122.76 -27.27
CA MET A 90 76.49 -123.09 -27.72
C MET A 90 75.49 -123.13 -26.55
N GLN A 91 75.87 -123.76 -25.43
CA GLN A 91 75.07 -123.76 -24.20
C GLN A 91 74.84 -122.34 -23.67
N SER A 92 75.89 -121.50 -23.67
CA SER A 92 75.80 -120.08 -23.29
C SER A 92 74.83 -119.30 -24.18
N CYS A 93 74.85 -119.54 -25.50
CA CYS A 93 73.93 -118.92 -26.45
C CYS A 93 72.47 -119.28 -26.16
N ILE A 94 72.18 -120.52 -25.74
CA ILE A 94 70.83 -120.94 -25.34
C ILE A 94 70.38 -120.14 -24.09
N HIS A 95 71.24 -119.99 -23.08
CA HIS A 95 70.92 -119.16 -21.91
C HIS A 95 70.71 -117.69 -22.28
N PHE A 96 71.51 -117.13 -23.20
CA PHE A 96 71.28 -115.77 -23.71
C PHE A 96 69.94 -115.62 -24.43
N MET A 97 69.53 -116.62 -25.22
CA MET A 97 68.20 -116.63 -25.85
C MET A 97 67.08 -116.64 -24.80
N ASN A 98 67.23 -117.44 -23.74
CA ASN A 98 66.29 -117.46 -22.61
C ASN A 98 66.22 -116.11 -21.88
N LEU A 99 67.36 -115.46 -21.60
CA LEU A 99 67.40 -114.15 -20.96
C LEU A 99 66.73 -113.06 -21.83
N LYS A 100 66.99 -113.08 -23.15
CA LYS A 100 66.33 -112.17 -24.09
C LYS A 100 64.82 -112.40 -24.13
N LYS A 101 64.37 -113.65 -24.09
CA LYS A 101 62.95 -114.00 -24.01
C LYS A 101 62.34 -113.46 -22.71
N LEU A 102 62.93 -113.75 -21.55
CA LEU A 102 62.45 -113.26 -20.24
C LEU A 102 62.42 -111.72 -20.16
N ASN A 103 63.39 -111.03 -20.75
CA ASN A 103 63.41 -109.57 -20.82
C ASN A 103 62.25 -109.02 -21.68
N ARG A 104 62.00 -109.63 -22.84
CA ARG A 104 60.85 -109.26 -23.69
C ARG A 104 59.54 -109.50 -22.95
N LEU A 105 59.38 -110.64 -22.28
CA LEU A 105 58.23 -110.95 -21.44
C LEU A 105 58.02 -109.89 -20.34
N ALA A 106 59.08 -109.47 -19.64
CA ALA A 106 59.00 -108.42 -18.62
C ALA A 106 58.57 -107.06 -19.18
N HIS A 107 59.11 -106.64 -20.34
CA HIS A 107 58.69 -105.40 -21.00
C HIS A 107 57.23 -105.45 -21.45
N MET A 108 56.78 -106.59 -21.98
CA MET A 108 55.38 -106.80 -22.36
C MET A 108 54.44 -106.72 -21.16
N ARG A 109 54.81 -107.35 -20.03
CA ARG A 109 54.07 -107.29 -18.77
C ARG A 109 53.97 -105.85 -18.23
N LEU A 110 55.08 -105.10 -18.27
CA LEU A 110 55.11 -103.69 -17.85
C LEU A 110 54.22 -102.82 -18.73
N LYS A 111 54.31 -103.00 -20.06
CA LYS A 111 53.48 -102.27 -21.02
C LYS A 111 51.99 -102.53 -20.75
N ARG A 112 51.60 -103.80 -20.59
CA ARG A 112 50.21 -104.17 -20.27
C ARG A 112 49.70 -103.52 -18.98
N GLY A 113 50.50 -103.52 -17.90
CA GLY A 113 50.13 -102.87 -16.65
C GLY A 113 49.98 -101.35 -16.78
N ARG A 114 50.86 -100.71 -17.56
CA ARG A 114 50.77 -99.28 -17.87
C ARG A 114 49.54 -98.94 -18.70
N ASP A 115 49.25 -99.72 -19.73
CA ASP A 115 48.11 -99.50 -20.61
C ASP A 115 46.80 -99.71 -19.83
N GLN A 116 46.69 -100.77 -19.02
CA GLN A 116 45.51 -101.04 -18.19
C GLN A 116 45.23 -99.93 -17.17
N THR A 117 46.27 -99.41 -16.50
CA THR A 117 46.12 -98.31 -15.54
C THR A 117 45.80 -96.99 -16.22
N HIS A 118 46.37 -96.74 -17.41
CA HIS A 118 46.04 -95.59 -18.23
C HIS A 118 44.59 -95.62 -18.70
N ASP A 119 44.11 -96.78 -19.18
CA ASP A 119 42.71 -96.96 -19.61
C ASP A 119 41.74 -96.75 -18.44
N ALA A 120 42.06 -97.26 -17.25
CA ALA A 120 41.26 -97.03 -16.05
C ALA A 120 41.22 -95.55 -15.66
N LYS A 121 42.37 -94.86 -15.71
CA LYS A 121 42.45 -93.41 -15.47
C LYS A 121 41.60 -92.64 -16.47
N GLN A 122 41.72 -92.94 -17.77
CA GLN A 122 40.92 -92.28 -18.81
C GLN A 122 39.42 -92.43 -18.56
N ARG A 123 38.95 -93.62 -18.14
CA ARG A 123 37.55 -93.84 -17.76
C ARG A 123 37.12 -92.97 -16.58
N VAL A 124 37.97 -92.84 -15.55
CA VAL A 124 37.70 -91.98 -14.39
C VAL A 124 37.65 -90.50 -14.78
N ASP A 125 38.57 -90.05 -15.64
CA ASP A 125 38.61 -88.66 -16.13
C ASP A 125 37.33 -88.32 -16.92
N VAL A 126 36.82 -89.27 -17.72
CA VAL A 126 35.54 -89.12 -18.44
C VAL A 126 34.36 -89.01 -17.47
N LEU A 127 34.29 -89.87 -16.44
CA LEU A 127 33.23 -89.80 -15.42
C LEU A 127 33.32 -88.50 -14.59
N HIS A 128 34.53 -88.05 -14.26
CA HIS A 128 34.75 -86.79 -13.55
C HIS A 128 34.29 -85.59 -14.40
N LEU A 129 34.55 -85.62 -15.71
CA LEU A 129 34.05 -84.60 -16.63
C LEU A 129 32.52 -84.57 -16.68
N GLN A 130 31.86 -85.74 -16.71
CA GLN A 130 30.40 -85.82 -16.63
C GLN A 130 29.86 -85.23 -15.33
N LEU A 131 30.51 -85.51 -14.19
CA LEU A 131 30.13 -84.91 -12.91
C LEU A 131 30.28 -83.39 -12.91
N GLN A 132 31.38 -82.85 -13.46
CA GLN A 132 31.59 -81.40 -13.55
C GLN A 132 30.52 -80.73 -14.42
N ASN A 133 30.12 -81.37 -15.54
CA ASN A 133 29.03 -80.87 -16.37
C ASN A 133 27.71 -80.79 -15.58
N LEU A 134 27.37 -81.82 -14.80
CA LEU A 134 26.17 -81.83 -13.96
C LEU A 134 26.23 -80.77 -12.84
N LEU A 135 27.38 -80.61 -12.18
CA LEU A 135 27.54 -79.57 -11.15
C LEU A 135 27.37 -78.16 -11.74
N TYR A 136 27.88 -77.94 -12.95
CA TYR A 136 27.66 -76.69 -13.67
C TYR A 136 26.17 -76.47 -13.99
N GLU A 137 25.47 -77.51 -14.44
CA GLU A 137 24.03 -77.46 -14.72
C GLU A 137 23.22 -77.13 -13.45
N VAL A 138 23.51 -77.81 -12.33
CA VAL A 138 22.88 -77.51 -11.03
C VAL A 138 23.13 -76.06 -10.61
N MET A 139 24.37 -75.58 -10.71
CA MET A 139 24.70 -74.20 -10.38
C MET A 139 23.98 -73.20 -11.31
N HIS A 140 23.89 -73.51 -12.60
CA HIS A 140 23.17 -72.67 -13.57
C HIS A 140 21.68 -72.60 -13.21
N LEU A 141 21.04 -73.75 -13.01
CA LEU A 141 19.63 -73.83 -12.63
C LEU A 141 19.36 -73.11 -11.31
N GLN A 142 20.24 -73.25 -10.31
CA GLN A 142 20.07 -72.56 -9.04
C GLN A 142 20.19 -71.03 -9.20
N LYS A 143 21.13 -70.55 -10.02
CA LYS A 143 21.22 -69.12 -10.36
C LYS A 143 19.99 -68.64 -11.13
N GLU A 144 19.46 -69.46 -12.01
CA GLU A 144 18.26 -69.15 -12.79
C GLU A 144 17.03 -69.08 -11.89
N ILE A 145 16.86 -70.02 -10.95
CA ILE A 145 15.80 -69.99 -9.94
C ILE A 145 15.92 -68.72 -9.08
N SER A 146 17.11 -68.39 -8.56
CA SER A 146 17.30 -67.15 -7.80
C SER A 146 16.92 -65.92 -8.62
N LYS A 147 17.35 -65.86 -9.89
CA LYS A 147 16.99 -64.78 -10.81
C LYS A 147 15.48 -64.70 -11.05
N CYS A 148 14.79 -65.83 -11.15
CA CYS A 148 13.33 -65.88 -11.29
C CYS A 148 12.61 -65.45 -10.01
N LEU A 149 13.14 -65.76 -8.83
CA LEU A 149 12.57 -65.36 -7.53
C LEU A 149 12.85 -63.89 -7.18
N GLU A 150 13.91 -63.30 -7.73
CA GLU A 150 14.21 -61.87 -7.61
C GLU A 150 13.31 -61.00 -8.51
N PHE A 151 12.42 -61.60 -9.30
CA PHE A 151 11.45 -60.87 -10.10
C PHE A 151 10.47 -60.13 -9.18
N LYS A 152 10.66 -58.82 -9.09
CA LYS A 152 9.69 -57.91 -8.48
C LYS A 152 8.81 -57.34 -9.56
N SER A 153 7.51 -57.52 -9.42
CA SER A 153 6.54 -56.93 -10.32
C SER A 153 6.19 -55.53 -9.85
N LYS A 154 6.01 -54.60 -10.80
CA LYS A 154 5.80 -53.17 -10.52
C LYS A 154 4.54 -52.88 -9.68
N HIS A 155 3.60 -53.82 -9.59
CA HIS A 155 2.39 -53.64 -8.78
C HIS A 155 2.65 -53.61 -7.28
N GLU A 156 3.79 -54.15 -6.80
CA GLU A 156 4.18 -54.10 -5.39
C GLU A 156 4.52 -52.68 -4.90
N GLU A 157 4.83 -51.76 -5.81
CA GLU A 157 5.14 -50.35 -5.50
C GLU A 157 3.91 -49.44 -5.60
N ILE A 158 2.75 -49.96 -6.01
CA ILE A 158 1.53 -49.18 -6.21
C ILE A 158 0.65 -49.31 -4.97
N ASP A 159 0.38 -48.18 -4.32
CA ASP A 159 -0.60 -48.12 -3.23
C ASP A 159 -2.00 -48.34 -3.80
N LEU A 160 -2.57 -49.51 -3.48
CA LEU A 160 -3.88 -49.92 -3.97
C LEU A 160 -5.02 -49.38 -3.09
N VAL A 161 -6.16 -49.11 -3.70
CA VAL A 161 -7.41 -48.75 -3.00
C VAL A 161 -7.78 -49.84 -1.99
N PRO A 162 -8.19 -49.49 -0.75
CA PRO A 162 -8.60 -50.44 0.27
C PRO A 162 -9.72 -51.38 -0.21
N GLU A 163 -9.73 -52.60 0.34
CA GLU A 163 -10.65 -53.66 -0.09
C GLU A 163 -12.12 -53.24 0.00
N GLU A 164 -12.45 -52.52 1.07
CA GLU A 164 -13.81 -52.07 1.38
C GLU A 164 -14.30 -51.04 0.36
N GLU A 165 -13.45 -50.08 0.00
CA GLU A 165 -13.75 -49.05 -0.99
C GLU A 165 -13.83 -49.62 -2.40
N PHE A 166 -12.99 -50.62 -2.72
CA PHE A 166 -13.05 -51.33 -3.99
C PHE A 166 -14.40 -52.03 -4.18
N TYR A 167 -14.88 -52.80 -3.20
CA TYR A 167 -16.15 -53.51 -3.34
C TYR A 167 -17.39 -52.59 -3.30
N GLN A 168 -17.27 -51.41 -2.69
CA GLN A 168 -18.35 -50.41 -2.68
C GLN A 168 -18.42 -49.60 -3.98
N GLY A 169 -17.26 -49.22 -4.54
CA GLY A 169 -17.16 -48.29 -5.67
C GLY A 169 -17.01 -48.94 -7.04
N ALA A 170 -16.51 -50.18 -7.12
CA ALA A 170 -16.24 -50.82 -8.41
C ALA A 170 -17.50 -51.46 -9.03
N PRO A 171 -17.74 -51.28 -10.34
CA PRO A 171 -18.79 -51.98 -11.08
C PRO A 171 -18.71 -53.51 -10.91
N GLN A 172 -19.86 -54.20 -10.91
CA GLN A 172 -19.92 -55.66 -10.73
C GLN A 172 -19.17 -56.44 -11.83
N GLU A 173 -19.01 -55.84 -13.01
CA GLU A 173 -18.26 -56.36 -14.15
C GLU A 173 -16.75 -56.48 -13.86
N ILE A 174 -16.22 -55.62 -12.99
CA ILE A 174 -14.81 -55.57 -12.58
C ILE A 174 -14.62 -56.24 -11.20
N SER A 175 -15.49 -55.94 -10.22
CA SER A 175 -15.32 -56.43 -8.85
C SER A 175 -15.47 -57.95 -8.69
N ARG A 176 -16.26 -58.58 -9.58
CA ARG A 176 -16.48 -60.04 -9.70
C ARG A 176 -16.36 -60.79 -8.36
N PRO A 177 -17.24 -60.53 -7.37
CA PRO A 177 -17.05 -60.97 -5.99
C PRO A 177 -16.98 -62.49 -5.80
N HIS A 178 -17.52 -63.25 -6.76
CA HIS A 178 -17.52 -64.71 -6.77
C HIS A 178 -16.15 -65.33 -7.08
N LEU A 179 -15.28 -64.61 -7.80
CA LEU A 179 -13.91 -65.03 -8.12
C LEU A 179 -12.88 -64.35 -7.19
N THR A 180 -13.07 -63.06 -6.91
CA THR A 180 -12.10 -62.24 -6.17
C THR A 180 -12.05 -62.53 -4.68
N LYS A 181 -13.13 -63.05 -4.06
CA LYS A 181 -13.11 -63.45 -2.64
C LYS A 181 -12.38 -64.77 -2.38
N ASN A 182 -12.24 -65.62 -3.40
CA ASN A 182 -11.67 -66.96 -3.28
C ASN A 182 -10.19 -66.99 -3.71
N ASP A 183 -9.75 -66.06 -4.56
CA ASP A 183 -8.37 -66.00 -5.07
C ASP A 183 -7.76 -64.59 -4.87
N PRO A 184 -6.71 -64.46 -4.01
CA PRO A 184 -6.00 -63.21 -3.79
C PRO A 184 -5.39 -62.60 -5.05
N HIS A 185 -4.95 -63.43 -6.02
CA HIS A 185 -4.35 -62.93 -7.25
C HIS A 185 -5.40 -62.23 -8.14
N GLN A 186 -6.56 -62.86 -8.30
CA GLN A 186 -7.68 -62.28 -9.04
C GLN A 186 -8.20 -61.00 -8.38
N LEU A 187 -8.19 -60.93 -7.05
CA LEU A 187 -8.50 -59.71 -6.30
C LEU A 187 -7.54 -58.57 -6.65
N THR A 188 -6.23 -58.82 -6.67
CA THR A 188 -5.24 -57.80 -7.02
C THR A 188 -5.36 -57.33 -8.47
N LEU A 189 -5.61 -58.23 -9.43
CA LEU A 189 -5.82 -57.86 -10.84
C LEU A 189 -7.07 -56.99 -11.00
N ALA A 190 -8.19 -57.37 -10.38
CA ALA A 190 -9.42 -56.62 -10.46
C ALA A 190 -9.30 -55.22 -9.83
N ARG A 191 -8.51 -55.07 -8.76
CA ARG A 191 -8.19 -53.75 -8.17
C ARG A 191 -7.35 -52.89 -9.11
N LEU A 192 -6.31 -53.47 -9.72
CA LEU A 192 -5.46 -52.77 -10.68
C LEU A 192 -6.24 -52.30 -11.91
N ASP A 193 -7.12 -53.15 -12.44
CA ASP A 193 -7.98 -52.80 -13.57
C ASP A 193 -8.95 -51.67 -13.21
N TRP A 194 -9.53 -51.72 -12.00
CA TRP A 194 -10.41 -50.66 -11.53
C TRP A 194 -9.68 -49.32 -11.38
N GLU A 195 -8.50 -49.33 -10.76
CA GLU A 195 -7.69 -48.11 -10.65
C GLU A 195 -7.25 -47.56 -12.00
N LEU A 196 -6.90 -48.43 -12.94
CA LEU A 196 -6.54 -48.02 -14.29
C LEU A 196 -7.71 -47.30 -14.96
N GLU A 197 -8.93 -47.83 -14.82
CA GLU A 197 -10.14 -47.22 -15.37
C GLU A 197 -10.49 -45.91 -14.66
N GLN A 198 -10.35 -45.86 -13.33
CA GLN A 198 -10.49 -44.61 -12.57
C GLN A 198 -9.48 -43.55 -13.01
N ARG A 199 -8.20 -43.91 -13.14
CA ARG A 199 -7.15 -42.98 -13.58
C ARG A 199 -7.38 -42.49 -15.00
N LYS A 200 -7.86 -43.35 -15.91
CA LYS A 200 -8.29 -42.93 -17.26
C LYS A 200 -9.44 -41.93 -17.20
N GLY A 201 -10.50 -42.23 -16.44
CA GLY A 201 -11.65 -41.33 -16.30
C GLY A 201 -11.28 -39.99 -15.64
N LEU A 202 -10.41 -40.01 -14.64
CA LEU A 202 -9.88 -38.79 -14.01
C LEU A 202 -9.01 -37.98 -14.97
N ALA A 203 -8.16 -38.63 -15.77
CA ALA A 203 -7.33 -37.96 -16.77
C ALA A 203 -8.19 -37.29 -17.86
N GLU A 204 -9.27 -37.94 -18.32
CA GLU A 204 -10.23 -37.35 -19.25
C GLU A 204 -10.95 -36.15 -18.63
N LYS A 205 -11.51 -36.30 -17.43
CA LYS A 205 -12.15 -35.19 -16.69
C LYS A 205 -11.20 -34.02 -16.45
N TYR A 206 -9.93 -34.29 -16.13
CA TYR A 206 -8.91 -33.27 -15.95
C TYR A 206 -8.63 -32.53 -17.26
N LYS A 207 -8.52 -33.26 -18.38
CA LYS A 207 -8.34 -32.67 -19.71
C LYS A 207 -9.53 -31.80 -20.13
N GLU A 208 -10.75 -32.24 -19.87
CA GLU A 208 -11.98 -31.45 -20.09
C GLU A 208 -12.01 -30.19 -19.21
N SER A 209 -11.61 -30.32 -17.95
CA SER A 209 -11.53 -29.21 -16.99
C SER A 209 -10.46 -28.18 -17.40
N LEU A 210 -9.32 -28.63 -17.92
CA LEU A 210 -8.30 -27.74 -18.49
C LEU A 210 -8.82 -27.00 -19.73
N ALA A 211 -9.49 -27.70 -20.64
CA ALA A 211 -10.06 -27.08 -21.83
C ALA A 211 -11.14 -26.03 -21.49
N THR A 212 -11.99 -26.31 -20.49
CA THR A 212 -12.98 -25.33 -20.02
C THR A 212 -12.32 -24.14 -19.32
N LYS A 213 -11.29 -24.36 -18.50
CA LYS A 213 -10.48 -23.28 -17.90
C LYS A 213 -9.86 -22.38 -18.97
N GLU A 214 -9.22 -22.94 -19.99
CA GLU A 214 -8.64 -22.15 -21.09
C GLU A 214 -9.71 -21.37 -21.85
N LYS A 215 -10.88 -21.96 -22.10
CA LYS A 215 -11.99 -21.27 -22.76
C LYS A 215 -12.51 -20.09 -21.94
N ILE A 216 -12.66 -20.26 -20.62
CA ILE A 216 -13.06 -19.18 -19.72
C ILE A 216 -11.98 -18.09 -19.69
N HIS A 217 -10.70 -18.48 -19.62
CA HIS A 217 -9.61 -17.51 -19.58
C HIS A 217 -9.56 -16.65 -20.84
N LYS A 218 -9.67 -17.25 -22.02
CA LYS A 218 -9.77 -16.53 -23.31
C LYS A 218 -11.00 -15.62 -23.35
N SER A 219 -12.14 -16.06 -22.80
CA SER A 219 -13.34 -15.21 -22.71
C SER A 219 -13.13 -14.00 -21.80
N ILE A 220 -12.43 -14.16 -20.68
CA ILE A 220 -12.08 -13.06 -19.77
C ILE A 220 -11.13 -12.08 -20.47
N GLU A 221 -10.12 -12.56 -21.20
CA GLU A 221 -9.20 -11.71 -21.95
C GLU A 221 -9.94 -10.88 -23.00
N VAL A 222 -10.78 -11.51 -23.84
CA VAL A 222 -11.60 -10.78 -24.83
C VAL A 222 -12.51 -9.75 -24.18
N LYS A 223 -13.15 -10.08 -23.04
CA LYS A 223 -13.99 -9.12 -22.31
C LYS A 223 -13.16 -7.97 -21.71
N LYS A 224 -11.98 -8.25 -21.19
CA LYS A 224 -11.06 -7.22 -20.69
C LYS A 224 -10.62 -6.30 -21.83
N GLU A 225 -10.21 -6.86 -22.96
CA GLU A 225 -9.84 -6.10 -24.16
C GLU A 225 -10.98 -5.19 -24.62
N HIS A 226 -12.21 -5.72 -24.69
CA HIS A 226 -13.40 -4.93 -25.02
C HIS A 226 -13.63 -3.79 -24.01
N LEU A 227 -13.53 -4.05 -22.71
CA LEU A 227 -13.65 -3.00 -21.69
C LEU A 227 -12.55 -1.93 -21.84
N THR A 228 -11.31 -2.34 -22.07
CA THR A 228 -10.21 -1.39 -22.33
C THR A 228 -10.36 -0.64 -23.64
N SER A 229 -10.96 -1.22 -24.68
CA SER A 229 -11.26 -0.52 -25.93
C SER A 229 -12.46 0.43 -25.82
N LEU A 230 -13.38 0.16 -24.88
CA LEU A 230 -14.54 1.01 -24.62
C LEU A 230 -14.16 2.28 -23.84
N GLN A 231 -13.16 2.19 -22.95
CA GLN A 231 -12.72 3.31 -22.10
C GLN A 231 -12.34 4.58 -22.91
N PRO A 232 -11.55 4.52 -24.00
CA PRO A 232 -11.29 5.69 -24.86
C PRO A 232 -12.55 6.27 -25.49
N GLY A 233 -13.48 5.41 -25.93
CA GLY A 233 -14.75 5.84 -26.52
C GLY A 233 -15.63 6.59 -25.53
N LEU A 234 -15.76 6.06 -24.30
CA LEU A 234 -16.48 6.74 -23.21
C LEU A 234 -15.82 8.06 -22.84
N ASN A 235 -14.48 8.11 -22.75
CA ASN A 235 -13.74 9.34 -22.50
C ASN A 235 -13.96 10.38 -23.62
N ALA A 236 -13.98 9.95 -24.89
CA ALA A 236 -14.24 10.84 -26.02
C ALA A 236 -15.67 11.42 -25.98
N ILE A 237 -16.68 10.60 -25.63
CA ILE A 237 -18.06 11.07 -25.45
C ILE A 237 -18.15 12.06 -24.28
N MET A 238 -17.48 11.76 -23.16
CA MET A 238 -17.42 12.64 -22.00
C MET A 238 -16.82 14.00 -22.36
N GLN A 239 -15.67 14.03 -23.04
CA GLN A 239 -15.03 15.27 -23.51
C GLN A 239 -15.91 16.04 -24.51
N ALA A 240 -16.56 15.34 -25.45
CA ALA A 240 -17.47 15.96 -26.41
C ALA A 240 -18.74 16.53 -25.76
N SER A 241 -19.14 16.01 -24.59
CA SER A 241 -20.32 16.48 -23.85
C SER A 241 -20.07 17.72 -22.99
N LEU A 242 -18.80 18.05 -22.68
CA LEU A 242 -18.44 19.21 -21.84
C LEU A 242 -19.01 20.55 -22.35
N PRO A 243 -18.92 20.91 -23.66
CA PRO A 243 -19.45 22.18 -24.15
C PRO A 243 -20.98 22.26 -24.03
N VAL A 244 -21.67 21.12 -24.19
CA VAL A 244 -23.13 21.02 -24.03
C VAL A 244 -23.53 21.13 -22.57
N GLN A 245 -22.77 20.51 -21.65
CA GLN A 245 -22.94 20.65 -20.20
C GLN A 245 -22.77 22.11 -19.75
N GLU A 246 -21.75 22.81 -20.26
CA GLU A 246 -21.53 24.23 -19.99
C GLU A 246 -22.67 25.10 -20.53
N TYR A 247 -23.12 24.83 -21.76
CA TYR A 247 -24.23 25.56 -22.38
C TYR A 247 -25.55 25.39 -21.62
N LEU A 248 -25.85 24.16 -21.17
CA LEU A 248 -27.06 23.85 -20.41
C LEU A 248 -26.90 24.15 -18.90
N SER A 249 -25.74 24.65 -18.46
CA SER A 249 -25.42 24.90 -17.04
C SER A 249 -25.62 23.67 -16.15
N MET A 250 -25.24 22.49 -16.65
CA MET A 250 -25.34 21.21 -15.96
C MET A 250 -23.94 20.56 -15.81
N PRO A 251 -23.10 21.03 -14.86
CA PRO A 251 -21.72 20.57 -14.71
C PRO A 251 -21.65 19.25 -13.93
N PHE A 252 -22.21 18.17 -14.49
CA PHE A 252 -22.24 16.86 -13.84
C PHE A 252 -20.84 16.31 -13.56
N GLU A 253 -19.91 16.47 -14.51
CA GLU A 253 -18.56 15.93 -14.37
C GLU A 253 -17.73 16.67 -13.31
N GLN A 254 -17.84 18.00 -13.24
CA GLN A 254 -17.19 18.78 -12.19
C GLN A 254 -17.76 18.44 -10.81
N THR A 255 -19.09 18.25 -10.71
CA THR A 255 -19.76 17.86 -9.47
C THR A 255 -19.34 16.46 -9.02
N GLN A 256 -19.22 15.49 -9.94
CA GLN A 256 -18.72 14.15 -9.64
C GLN A 256 -17.26 14.16 -9.20
N LYS A 257 -16.37 14.86 -9.91
CA LYS A 257 -14.95 15.00 -9.52
C LYS A 257 -14.80 15.60 -8.13
N GLN A 258 -15.57 16.66 -7.82
CA GLN A 258 -15.58 17.24 -6.47
C GLN A 258 -16.11 16.24 -5.42
N THR A 259 -17.10 15.41 -5.76
CA THR A 259 -17.63 14.38 -4.84
C THR A 259 -16.64 13.25 -4.59
N GLU A 260 -15.86 12.84 -5.61
CA GLU A 260 -14.78 11.87 -5.45
C GLU A 260 -13.68 12.39 -4.55
N ILE A 261 -13.23 13.64 -4.76
CA ILE A 261 -12.25 14.30 -3.90
C ILE A 261 -12.80 14.48 -2.48
N ALA A 262 -14.09 14.77 -2.34
CA ALA A 262 -14.75 14.92 -1.03
C ALA A 262 -14.67 13.65 -0.17
N ARG A 263 -14.49 12.46 -0.74
CA ARG A 263 -14.31 11.21 0.02
C ARG A 263 -13.04 11.23 0.88
N HIS A 264 -12.05 12.04 0.52
CA HIS A 264 -10.79 12.19 1.24
C HIS A 264 -10.77 13.40 2.18
N LEU A 265 -11.89 14.12 2.33
CA LEU A 265 -11.98 15.23 3.29
C LEU A 265 -12.09 14.71 4.73
N PRO A 266 -11.49 15.42 5.71
CA PRO A 266 -11.76 15.20 7.12
C PRO A 266 -13.26 15.32 7.44
N PRO A 267 -13.78 14.58 8.43
CA PRO A 267 -15.22 14.60 8.73
C PRO A 267 -15.81 16.01 8.90
N PRO A 268 -15.16 16.96 9.60
CA PRO A 268 -15.70 18.32 9.74
C PRO A 268 -15.79 19.10 8.43
N LEU A 269 -14.78 18.97 7.55
CA LEU A 269 -14.78 19.62 6.23
C LEU A 269 -15.77 18.95 5.28
N TYR A 270 -15.96 17.64 5.39
CA TYR A 270 -16.97 16.91 4.62
C TYR A 270 -18.40 17.34 5.00
N VAL A 271 -18.69 17.48 6.30
CA VAL A 271 -19.98 18.00 6.77
C VAL A 271 -20.20 19.42 6.22
N LEU A 272 -19.20 20.29 6.32
CA LEU A 272 -19.27 21.64 5.78
C LEU A 272 -19.53 21.64 4.26
N PHE A 273 -18.84 20.78 3.51
CA PHE A 273 -19.01 20.61 2.05
C PHE A 273 -20.46 20.23 1.69
N VAL A 274 -21.00 19.20 2.35
CA VAL A 274 -22.36 18.73 2.11
C VAL A 274 -23.38 19.82 2.45
N GLN A 275 -23.24 20.48 3.60
CA GLN A 275 -24.16 21.54 4.04
C GLN A 275 -24.10 22.76 3.11
N ALA A 276 -22.90 23.19 2.70
CA ALA A 276 -22.73 24.33 1.81
C ALA A 276 -23.29 24.05 0.41
N ASN A 277 -23.04 22.84 -0.13
CA ASN A 277 -23.58 22.44 -1.42
C ASN A 277 -25.11 22.32 -1.39
N ALA A 278 -25.67 21.73 -0.31
CA ALA A 278 -27.12 21.66 -0.11
C ALA A 278 -27.75 23.06 -0.04
N TYR A 279 -27.16 23.99 0.71
CA TYR A 279 -27.64 25.37 0.80
C TYR A 279 -27.55 26.13 -0.53
N GLY A 280 -26.44 25.96 -1.27
CA GLY A 280 -26.25 26.57 -2.58
C GLY A 280 -27.27 26.10 -3.62
N GLN A 281 -27.64 24.81 -3.58
CA GLN A 281 -28.65 24.24 -4.47
C GLN A 281 -30.08 24.63 -4.06
N ALA A 282 -30.38 24.63 -2.76
CA ALA A 282 -31.74 24.83 -2.27
C ALA A 282 -32.15 26.31 -2.15
N CYS A 283 -31.24 27.17 -1.67
CA CYS A 283 -31.59 28.52 -1.23
C CYS A 283 -30.85 29.62 -2.01
N ASP A 284 -29.58 29.41 -2.36
CA ASP A 284 -28.72 30.51 -2.83
C ASP A 284 -27.72 30.11 -3.94
N LYS A 285 -28.11 30.34 -5.19
CA LYS A 285 -27.27 30.08 -6.38
C LYS A 285 -26.01 30.97 -6.47
N ASN A 286 -25.86 31.97 -5.58
CA ASN A 286 -24.68 32.84 -5.54
C ASN A 286 -23.57 32.33 -4.60
N LEU A 287 -23.75 31.16 -4.01
CA LEU A 287 -22.72 30.44 -3.26
C LEU A 287 -22.06 29.40 -4.17
N THR A 288 -20.74 29.43 -4.27
CA THR A 288 -19.97 28.39 -4.96
C THR A 288 -18.98 27.73 -4.01
N VAL A 289 -18.87 26.40 -4.11
CA VAL A 289 -18.03 25.56 -3.24
C VAL A 289 -16.97 24.89 -4.10
N SER A 290 -15.72 24.88 -3.63
CA SER A 290 -14.62 24.15 -4.26
C SER A 290 -13.69 23.55 -3.21
N ILE A 291 -13.05 22.43 -3.57
CA ILE A 291 -12.05 21.75 -2.73
C ILE A 291 -10.68 22.06 -3.31
N SER A 292 -9.74 22.50 -2.48
CA SER A 292 -8.38 22.85 -2.88
C SER A 292 -7.34 22.11 -2.02
N GLY A 293 -6.27 21.61 -2.64
CA GLY A 293 -5.17 20.94 -1.93
C GLY A 293 -4.58 19.77 -2.69
N ASP A 294 -3.69 19.04 -2.02
CA ASP A 294 -3.06 17.83 -2.57
C ASP A 294 -3.92 16.59 -2.30
N VAL A 295 -4.42 15.98 -3.37
CA VAL A 295 -5.29 14.80 -3.32
C VAL A 295 -4.50 13.53 -3.03
N ASP A 296 -3.24 13.46 -3.45
CA ASP A 296 -2.42 12.25 -3.30
C ASP A 296 -1.88 12.15 -1.86
N GLU A 297 -1.50 13.28 -1.25
CA GLU A 297 -1.17 13.34 0.17
C GLU A 297 -2.39 12.97 1.04
N ALA A 298 -3.58 13.46 0.69
CA ALA A 298 -4.82 13.12 1.39
C ALA A 298 -5.19 11.63 1.27
N LYS A 299 -4.98 11.03 0.09
CA LYS A 299 -5.15 9.59 -0.11
C LYS A 299 -4.21 8.77 0.77
N ALA A 300 -2.95 9.19 0.89
CA ALA A 300 -1.97 8.55 1.75
C ALA A 300 -2.39 8.59 3.23
N LEU A 301 -2.94 9.73 3.70
CA LEU A 301 -3.47 9.87 5.06
C LEU A 301 -4.76 9.07 5.31
N SER A 302 -5.54 8.78 4.26
CA SER A 302 -6.80 8.02 4.37
C SER A 302 -6.61 6.50 4.38
N LYS A 303 -5.43 6.00 3.99
CA LYS A 303 -5.10 4.59 4.18
C LYS A 303 -4.88 4.37 5.69
N PRO A 304 -5.59 3.44 6.34
CA PRO A 304 -5.18 3.03 7.67
C PRO A 304 -3.70 2.60 7.59
N PRO A 305 -2.88 2.89 8.61
CA PRO A 305 -1.57 2.27 8.67
C PRO A 305 -1.81 0.77 8.55
N GLU A 306 -1.35 0.15 7.47
CA GLU A 306 -1.21 -1.31 7.44
C GLU A 306 -0.41 -1.65 8.69
N ASP A 307 -0.89 -2.62 9.47
CA ASP A 307 -0.22 -3.14 10.67
C ASP A 307 1.24 -3.42 10.32
N SER A 308 2.11 -2.44 10.57
CA SER A 308 3.54 -2.65 10.63
C SER A 308 3.76 -3.43 11.91
N GLN A 309 3.65 -4.74 11.79
CA GLN A 309 4.24 -5.66 12.74
C GLN A 309 5.68 -5.21 12.98
N ASP A 310 6.00 -5.07 14.25
CA ASP A 310 7.33 -4.82 14.77
C ASP A 310 8.30 -5.87 14.21
N ASP A 311 9.04 -5.53 13.16
CA ASP A 311 10.31 -6.19 12.81
C ASP A 311 11.44 -5.21 13.12
N GLU A 312 11.75 -5.12 14.41
CA GLU A 312 13.09 -4.78 14.91
C GLU A 312 14.06 -5.86 14.39
N SER A 313 14.49 -5.74 13.13
CA SER A 313 15.62 -6.50 12.60
C SER A 313 16.84 -5.59 12.59
N ASP A 314 17.59 -5.74 13.68
CA ASP A 314 18.97 -5.34 13.86
C ASP A 314 19.83 -5.81 12.66
N SER A 315 20.33 -4.88 11.86
CA SER A 315 21.35 -5.18 10.86
C SER A 315 22.38 -4.05 10.81
N ASP A 316 23.45 -4.26 11.58
CA ASP A 316 24.75 -3.64 11.39
C ASP A 316 25.20 -3.79 9.94
N ALA A 317 25.28 -2.67 9.23
CA ALA A 317 26.07 -2.55 8.00
C ALA A 317 26.66 -1.13 7.94
N GLU A 318 27.93 -1.05 8.34
CA GLU A 318 28.78 0.09 8.01
C GLU A 318 28.95 0.15 6.49
N GLU A 319 28.58 1.27 5.87
CA GLU A 319 29.26 1.77 4.68
C GLU A 319 29.23 3.31 4.65
N GLU A 320 30.43 3.88 4.61
CA GLU A 320 30.71 5.30 4.48
C GLU A 320 30.14 5.88 3.19
N GLN A 321 29.50 7.06 3.27
CA GLN A 321 29.81 8.17 2.37
C GLN A 321 29.30 9.54 2.86
N GLU A 322 30.27 10.47 2.95
CA GLU A 322 30.20 11.89 2.65
C GLU A 322 29.38 12.88 3.53
N LYS A 323 30.12 13.52 4.43
CA LYS A 323 30.17 14.98 4.66
C LYS A 323 28.92 15.79 4.28
N THR A 324 28.02 15.96 5.24
CA THR A 324 27.58 17.32 5.64
C THR A 324 27.42 17.37 7.16
N LYS A 325 27.94 18.44 7.77
CA LYS A 325 27.96 18.66 9.23
C LYS A 325 26.53 18.74 9.79
N ARG A 326 25.93 17.60 10.19
CA ARG A 326 24.70 17.59 11.00
C ARG A 326 25.05 17.84 12.46
N ARG A 327 24.77 19.05 12.93
CA ARG A 327 24.65 19.40 14.35
C ARG A 327 23.67 18.41 15.02
N ARG A 328 24.03 17.88 16.19
CA ARG A 328 23.07 17.26 17.12
C ARG A 328 21.91 18.25 17.34
N PRO A 329 20.64 17.87 17.17
CA PRO A 329 19.54 18.78 17.44
C PRO A 329 19.56 19.13 18.93
N THR A 330 19.63 20.42 19.22
CA THR A 330 19.44 20.95 20.57
C THR A 330 18.00 20.66 21.01
N THR A 331 17.76 20.46 22.31
CA THR A 331 16.42 20.15 22.87
C THR A 331 15.33 21.13 22.40
N GLY A 332 15.70 22.38 22.06
CA GLY A 332 14.79 23.36 21.45
C GLY A 332 14.31 22.98 20.04
N GLY A 333 15.17 22.39 19.19
CA GLY A 333 14.79 21.97 17.84
C GLY A 333 13.74 20.85 17.84
N GLN A 334 13.82 19.93 18.80
CA GLN A 334 12.83 18.86 18.97
C GLN A 334 11.46 19.38 19.42
N LEU A 335 11.42 20.46 20.21
CA LEU A 335 10.15 21.09 20.61
C LEU A 335 9.52 21.85 19.45
N ASP A 336 10.32 22.52 18.62
CA ASP A 336 9.82 23.21 17.42
C ASP A 336 9.29 22.25 16.35
N ASP A 337 9.93 21.09 16.19
CA ASP A 337 9.40 20.01 15.33
C ASP A 337 8.06 19.49 15.87
N LYS A 338 7.94 19.27 17.18
CA LYS A 338 6.67 18.87 17.82
C LYS A 338 5.59 19.93 17.68
N ARG A 339 5.94 21.23 17.76
CA ARG A 339 5.00 22.34 17.53
C ARG A 339 4.50 22.35 16.08
N ARG A 340 5.40 22.21 15.11
CA ARG A 340 5.04 22.12 13.68
C ARG A 340 4.12 20.95 13.40
N GLU A 341 4.44 19.78 13.95
CA GLU A 341 3.60 18.59 13.78
C GLU A 341 2.21 18.80 14.40
N MET A 342 2.13 19.36 15.60
CA MET A 342 0.84 19.65 16.25
C MET A 342 0.01 20.69 15.49
N LEU A 343 0.64 21.68 14.84
CA LEU A 343 -0.01 22.71 14.02
C LEU A 343 -0.20 22.30 12.55
N LYS A 344 0.09 21.03 12.21
CA LYS A 344 -0.02 20.53 10.84
C LYS A 344 -1.45 20.61 10.31
N ARG A 345 -1.57 21.22 9.13
CA ARG A 345 -2.84 21.32 8.40
C ARG A 345 -3.10 20.04 7.63
N HIS A 346 -4.37 19.75 7.47
CA HIS A 346 -4.80 18.79 6.47
C HIS A 346 -4.46 19.29 5.05
N PRO A 347 -3.94 18.42 4.16
CA PRO A 347 -3.54 18.82 2.80
C PRO A 347 -4.72 19.32 1.95
N LEU A 348 -5.92 18.81 2.19
CA LEU A 348 -7.16 19.35 1.60
C LEU A 348 -7.80 20.42 2.47
N SER A 349 -8.28 21.45 1.80
CA SER A 349 -8.98 22.61 2.33
C SER A 349 -10.24 22.89 1.50
N LEU A 350 -11.17 23.65 2.07
CA LEU A 350 -12.44 23.96 1.41
C LEU A 350 -12.56 25.47 1.18
N CYS A 351 -12.95 25.87 -0.03
CA CYS A 351 -13.16 27.27 -0.40
C CYS A 351 -14.65 27.52 -0.65
N LEU A 352 -15.21 28.50 0.07
CA LEU A 352 -16.57 29.02 -0.17
C LEU A 352 -16.47 30.44 -0.71
N ASP A 353 -17.07 30.66 -1.87
CA ASP A 353 -17.14 31.97 -2.50
C ASP A 353 -18.58 32.47 -2.47
N LEU A 354 -18.79 33.58 -1.76
CA LEU A 354 -20.08 34.24 -1.62
C LEU A 354 -20.13 35.48 -2.51
N LYS A 355 -20.87 35.40 -3.62
CA LYS A 355 -21.10 36.56 -4.50
C LYS A 355 -22.20 37.43 -3.92
N CYS A 356 -21.86 38.66 -3.53
CA CYS A 356 -22.78 39.65 -3.02
C CYS A 356 -23.02 40.73 -4.07
N LYS A 357 -24.28 40.85 -4.50
CA LYS A 357 -24.73 41.94 -5.37
C LYS A 357 -25.10 43.13 -4.50
N VAL A 358 -24.51 44.29 -4.77
CA VAL A 358 -24.92 45.56 -4.17
C VAL A 358 -25.55 46.41 -5.28
N LEU A 359 -26.82 46.77 -5.10
CA LEU A 359 -27.49 47.72 -5.99
C LEU A 359 -26.90 49.11 -5.73
N VAL A 360 -26.30 49.72 -6.75
CA VAL A 360 -25.62 51.02 -6.64
C VAL A 360 -26.62 52.18 -6.62
N SER A 361 -27.82 51.99 -7.18
CA SER A 361 -28.91 52.97 -7.19
C SER A 361 -30.25 52.29 -7.55
N PRO A 362 -31.41 52.73 -7.04
CA PRO A 362 -32.72 52.22 -7.48
C PRO A 362 -33.00 52.44 -8.98
N ASN A 363 -32.29 53.36 -9.64
CA ASN A 363 -32.54 53.75 -11.03
C ASN A 363 -31.49 53.26 -12.05
N ILE A 364 -30.46 52.50 -11.64
CA ILE A 364 -29.41 51.99 -12.53
C ILE A 364 -29.23 50.48 -12.30
N LEU A 365 -29.39 49.68 -13.36
CA LEU A 365 -29.32 48.20 -13.36
C LEU A 365 -27.89 47.63 -13.23
N THR A 366 -26.87 48.45 -12.95
CA THR A 366 -25.49 47.97 -12.75
C THR A 366 -25.29 47.57 -11.29
N ALA A 367 -25.26 46.25 -11.03
CA ALA A 367 -24.91 45.72 -9.72
C ALA A 367 -23.39 45.52 -9.64
N GLU A 368 -22.76 46.12 -8.62
CA GLU A 368 -21.39 45.77 -8.26
C GLU A 368 -21.39 44.34 -7.70
N ILE A 369 -20.52 43.48 -8.23
CA ILE A 369 -20.37 42.09 -7.79
C ILE A 369 -19.14 42.03 -6.89
N ASN A 370 -19.38 41.92 -5.58
CA ASN A 370 -18.31 41.73 -4.61
C ASN A 370 -18.28 40.26 -4.18
N ILE A 371 -17.10 39.67 -4.06
CA ILE A 371 -16.95 38.26 -3.70
C ILE A 371 -16.21 38.16 -2.36
N LEU A 372 -16.82 37.48 -1.41
CA LEU A 372 -16.17 37.08 -0.16
C LEU A 372 -15.68 35.64 -0.31
N HIS A 373 -14.37 35.46 -0.32
CA HIS A 373 -13.69 34.17 -0.35
C HIS A 373 -13.39 33.73 1.08
N LEU A 374 -13.81 32.51 1.43
CA LEU A 374 -13.61 31.89 2.73
C LEU A 374 -12.84 30.58 2.54
N TYR A 375 -11.62 30.52 3.06
CA TYR A 375 -10.76 29.33 3.00
C TYR A 375 -10.80 28.63 4.36
N PHE A 376 -11.37 27.44 4.40
CA PHE A 376 -11.46 26.60 5.58
C PHE A 376 -10.34 25.58 5.59
N TYR A 377 -9.55 25.58 6.66
CA TYR A 377 -8.52 24.60 6.94
C TYR A 377 -8.91 23.75 8.14
N TYR A 378 -8.33 22.56 8.23
CA TYR A 378 -8.51 21.66 9.35
C TYR A 378 -7.17 21.31 9.99
N LEU A 379 -7.07 21.48 11.30
CA LEU A 379 -5.90 21.12 12.10
C LEU A 379 -6.18 19.77 12.76
N MET A 380 -5.62 18.70 12.18
CA MET A 380 -5.95 17.33 12.55
C MET A 380 -5.62 16.99 14.01
N ASN A 381 -4.48 17.47 14.51
CA ASN A 381 -3.99 17.17 15.86
C ASN A 381 -4.70 17.99 16.95
N LEU A 382 -5.25 19.15 16.58
CA LEU A 382 -5.99 20.05 17.48
C LEU A 382 -7.52 19.88 17.38
N ASN A 383 -7.99 19.09 16.40
CA ASN A 383 -9.40 18.87 16.10
C ASN A 383 -10.21 20.18 16.02
N ILE A 384 -9.69 21.15 15.28
CA ILE A 384 -10.34 22.45 15.06
C ILE A 384 -10.27 22.84 13.59
N MET A 385 -11.30 23.56 13.15
CA MET A 385 -11.33 24.20 11.84
C MET A 385 -10.89 25.66 11.96
N THR A 386 -10.20 26.20 10.96
CA THR A 386 -9.85 27.62 10.90
C THR A 386 -10.33 28.22 9.60
N VAL A 387 -10.58 29.53 9.59
CA VAL A 387 -10.98 30.25 8.37
C VAL A 387 -10.04 31.41 8.08
N LYS A 388 -9.67 31.58 6.81
CA LYS A 388 -9.08 32.80 6.27
C LYS A 388 -10.03 33.46 5.29
N THR A 389 -10.03 34.78 5.27
CA THR A 389 -10.94 35.54 4.40
C THR A 389 -10.20 36.46 3.46
N LYS A 390 -10.70 36.56 2.23
CA LYS A 390 -10.27 37.54 1.24
C LYS A 390 -11.48 38.17 0.58
N VAL A 391 -11.47 39.49 0.42
CA VAL A 391 -12.53 40.21 -0.28
C VAL A 391 -12.00 40.65 -1.63
N SER A 392 -12.73 40.31 -2.69
CA SER A 392 -12.46 40.75 -4.06
C SER A 392 -13.59 41.68 -4.51
N THR A 393 -13.26 42.93 -4.84
CA THR A 393 -14.23 43.93 -5.32
C THR A 393 -13.94 44.29 -6.77
N THR A 394 -14.97 44.63 -7.53
CA THR A 394 -14.85 45.02 -8.96
C THR A 394 -14.23 46.40 -9.15
N THR A 395 -14.25 47.23 -8.12
CA THR A 395 -13.67 48.58 -8.09
C THR A 395 -12.54 48.62 -7.06
N ASP A 396 -11.45 49.32 -7.41
CA ASP A 396 -10.34 49.55 -6.48
C ASP A 396 -10.80 50.45 -5.34
N LEU A 397 -10.82 49.89 -4.13
CA LEU A 397 -11.29 50.55 -2.91
C LEU A 397 -10.19 51.38 -2.20
N SER A 398 -9.14 51.82 -2.88
CA SER A 398 -7.92 52.35 -2.23
C SER A 398 -8.02 53.77 -1.62
N ALA A 399 -9.21 54.34 -1.46
CA ALA A 399 -9.37 55.78 -1.26
C ALA A 399 -9.46 56.28 0.20
N ALA A 400 -9.70 55.44 1.21
CA ALA A 400 -9.98 55.90 2.58
C ALA A 400 -8.96 55.40 3.62
N ILE A 401 -8.22 56.32 4.24
CA ILE A 401 -7.16 56.01 5.22
C ILE A 401 -7.77 55.43 6.51
N SER A 402 -8.91 55.96 6.93
CA SER A 402 -9.69 55.57 8.11
C SER A 402 -10.43 54.24 7.91
N ALA A 403 -10.47 53.71 6.69
CA ALA A 403 -11.10 52.42 6.38
C ALA A 403 -10.12 51.23 6.47
N GLY A 404 -8.86 51.47 6.82
CA GLY A 404 -7.78 50.47 6.79
C GLY A 404 -8.10 49.16 7.52
N ASP A 405 -8.81 49.20 8.65
CA ASP A 405 -9.17 48.00 9.43
C ASP A 405 -10.55 47.41 9.08
N LEU A 406 -11.29 48.00 8.14
CA LEU A 406 -12.65 47.54 7.83
C LEU A 406 -12.67 46.27 6.97
N LEU A 407 -11.73 46.14 6.05
CA LEU A 407 -11.65 45.06 5.05
C LEU A 407 -10.41 44.16 5.23
N LYS A 408 -9.62 44.35 6.29
CA LYS A 408 -8.52 43.44 6.63
C LYS A 408 -9.07 42.04 6.90
N SER A 409 -8.33 41.04 6.43
CA SER A 409 -8.65 39.61 6.62
C SER A 409 -8.87 39.24 8.08
N ASP A 410 -8.13 39.90 8.98
CA ASP A 410 -8.01 39.45 10.37
C ASP A 410 -9.18 39.93 11.24
N THR A 411 -9.82 41.04 10.85
CA THR A 411 -10.86 41.71 11.65
C THR A 411 -12.24 41.66 11.02
N LEU A 412 -12.35 41.33 9.73
CA LEU A 412 -13.60 41.39 8.96
C LEU A 412 -14.73 40.56 9.59
N LEU A 413 -14.42 39.32 9.97
CA LEU A 413 -15.37 38.36 10.54
C LEU A 413 -15.32 38.27 12.07
N SER A 414 -14.50 39.08 12.72
CA SER A 414 -14.47 39.15 14.19
C SER A 414 -15.83 39.54 14.75
N CYS A 415 -16.23 38.94 15.88
CA CYS A 415 -17.51 39.19 16.51
C CYS A 415 -18.72 39.03 15.56
N LEU A 416 -18.72 38.02 14.66
CA LEU A 416 -19.93 37.71 13.88
C LEU A 416 -21.08 37.31 14.81
N TYR A 417 -20.77 36.48 15.80
CA TYR A 417 -21.61 36.17 16.95
C TYR A 417 -21.07 36.87 18.22
N SER A 418 -21.89 36.94 19.26
CA SER A 418 -21.51 37.56 20.54
C SER A 418 -20.26 36.92 21.15
N SER A 419 -19.25 37.74 21.43
CA SER A 419 -18.03 37.36 22.15
C SER A 419 -17.08 36.39 21.42
N ASP A 420 -17.27 36.13 20.13
CA ASP A 420 -16.38 35.27 19.34
C ASP A 420 -15.30 36.10 18.61
N GLN A 421 -14.08 36.11 19.17
CA GLN A 421 -12.94 36.87 18.63
C GLN A 421 -12.04 36.04 17.72
N GLY A 422 -12.15 34.71 17.73
CA GLY A 422 -11.30 33.82 16.95
C GLY A 422 -9.80 33.98 17.27
N ARG A 423 -9.44 34.20 18.54
CA ARG A 423 -8.04 34.26 19.03
C ARG A 423 -7.68 33.08 19.94
N GLU A 424 -8.67 32.49 20.59
CA GLU A 424 -8.50 31.34 21.48
C GLU A 424 -9.04 30.08 20.81
N THR A 425 -8.53 28.92 21.22
CA THR A 425 -8.99 27.64 20.68
C THR A 425 -10.32 27.22 21.30
N PRO A 426 -11.35 26.89 20.50
CA PRO A 426 -12.64 26.38 20.98
C PRO A 426 -12.56 25.11 21.82
N ASN A 427 -11.57 24.25 21.57
CA ASN A 427 -11.43 22.96 22.23
C ASN A 427 -10.62 23.09 23.53
N PRO A 428 -11.20 22.83 24.72
CA PRO A 428 -10.48 22.90 25.99
C PRO A 428 -9.29 21.94 26.07
N ALA A 429 -9.32 20.81 25.34
CA ALA A 429 -8.22 19.85 25.30
C ALA A 429 -6.93 20.45 24.75
N ASN A 430 -7.04 21.43 23.84
CA ASN A 430 -5.89 22.07 23.21
C ASN A 430 -5.06 22.85 24.22
N ARG A 431 -5.66 23.35 25.31
CA ARG A 431 -4.93 24.01 26.40
C ARG A 431 -3.89 23.07 27.04
N TYR A 432 -4.25 21.80 27.26
CA TYR A 432 -3.33 20.79 27.78
C TYR A 432 -2.29 20.34 26.75
N GLN A 433 -2.67 20.30 25.47
CA GLN A 433 -1.73 19.97 24.39
C GLN A 433 -0.69 21.08 24.20
N PHE A 434 -1.11 22.34 24.27
CA PHE A 434 -0.24 23.51 24.17
C PHE A 434 0.77 23.59 25.31
N ASP A 435 0.35 23.29 26.55
CA ASP A 435 1.25 23.26 27.71
C ASP A 435 2.37 22.22 27.52
N LYS A 436 2.06 21.05 26.93
CA LYS A 436 3.05 19.99 26.64
C LYS A 436 4.12 20.40 25.62
N VAL A 437 3.82 21.31 24.71
CA VAL A 437 4.76 21.77 23.66
C VAL A 437 5.22 23.22 23.87
N GLY A 438 4.84 23.84 25.00
CA GLY A 438 5.18 25.21 25.34
C GLY A 438 4.62 26.26 24.38
N ILE A 439 3.37 26.09 23.90
CA ILE A 439 2.64 27.14 23.18
C ILE A 439 1.84 27.95 24.21
N VAL A 440 2.05 29.27 24.25
CA VAL A 440 1.41 30.15 25.23
C VAL A 440 0.06 30.67 24.73
N CYS A 441 -0.03 31.06 23.45
CA CYS A 441 -1.24 31.60 22.86
C CYS A 441 -1.38 31.16 21.40
N PHE A 442 -2.61 30.85 20.98
CA PHE A 442 -2.88 30.53 19.58
C PHE A 442 -2.85 31.78 18.68
N ALA A 443 -3.05 32.97 19.24
CA ALA A 443 -3.12 34.24 18.51
C ALA A 443 -1.88 34.49 17.63
N ASP A 444 -0.69 34.04 18.05
CA ASP A 444 0.56 34.20 17.31
C ASP A 444 0.58 33.40 16.00
N TYR A 445 -0.25 32.35 15.91
CA TYR A 445 -0.35 31.47 14.74
C TYR A 445 -1.57 31.75 13.87
N VAL A 446 -2.45 32.67 14.27
CA VAL A 446 -3.69 32.99 13.55
C VAL A 446 -3.43 33.57 12.17
N GLU A 447 -2.42 34.42 12.02
CA GLU A 447 -2.05 34.98 10.71
C GLU A 447 -1.66 33.88 9.73
N GLU A 448 -0.97 32.84 10.21
CA GLU A 448 -0.55 31.71 9.40
C GLU A 448 -1.67 30.71 9.17
N LEU A 449 -2.37 30.26 10.22
CA LEU A 449 -3.31 29.13 10.22
C LEU A 449 -4.78 29.55 9.97
N GLY A 450 -5.13 30.81 10.21
CA GLY A 450 -6.49 31.34 10.17
C GLY A 450 -7.17 31.35 11.55
N HIS A 451 -8.38 31.93 11.59
CA HIS A 451 -9.12 32.14 12.83
C HIS A 451 -10.01 30.93 13.19
N PRO A 452 -9.92 30.39 14.42
CA PRO A 452 -10.74 29.28 14.88
C PRO A 452 -12.04 29.78 15.53
N TYR A 453 -12.89 30.46 14.76
CA TYR A 453 -14.18 30.94 15.28
C TYR A 453 -15.10 29.80 15.71
N MET A 454 -15.97 30.04 16.69
CA MET A 454 -16.98 29.06 17.16
C MET A 454 -18.00 28.75 16.08
N TRP A 455 -18.46 29.76 15.35
CA TRP A 455 -19.43 29.55 14.27
C TRP A 455 -18.85 28.68 13.15
N VAL A 456 -17.54 28.75 12.92
CA VAL A 456 -16.87 27.88 11.95
C VAL A 456 -17.00 26.43 12.39
N GLN A 457 -16.67 26.12 13.66
CA GLN A 457 -16.81 24.77 14.22
C GLN A 457 -18.24 24.23 14.06
N ASN A 458 -19.24 25.06 14.40
CA ASN A 458 -20.65 24.69 14.31
C ASN A 458 -21.08 24.35 12.87
N LEU A 459 -20.56 25.05 11.86
CA LEU A 459 -20.84 24.71 10.44
C LEU A 459 -20.23 23.37 10.02
N GLY A 460 -19.09 22.97 10.61
CA GLY A 460 -18.47 21.66 10.41
C GLY A 460 -19.02 20.55 11.30
N GLY A 461 -20.02 20.84 12.13
CA GLY A 461 -20.61 19.86 13.05
C GLY A 461 -19.77 19.56 14.30
N LEU A 462 -18.70 20.33 14.56
CA LEU A 462 -17.94 20.25 15.80
C LEU A 462 -18.60 21.12 16.87
N HIS A 463 -18.91 20.52 18.03
CA HIS A 463 -19.56 21.21 19.14
C HIS A 463 -18.65 21.22 20.37
N PHE A 464 -18.33 22.42 20.86
CA PHE A 464 -17.55 22.61 22.08
C PHE A 464 -18.39 23.31 23.16
N PRO A 465 -18.28 22.92 24.44
CA PRO A 465 -18.94 23.62 25.53
C PRO A 465 -18.47 25.09 25.57
N SER A 466 -19.40 26.04 25.61
CA SER A 466 -19.10 27.46 25.82
C SER A 466 -19.39 27.86 27.26
N ASP A 467 -18.52 28.67 27.86
CA ASP A 467 -18.69 29.22 29.22
C ASP A 467 -19.89 30.17 29.36
N ALA A 468 -20.46 30.62 28.24
CA ALA A 468 -21.66 31.46 28.23
C ALA A 468 -22.92 30.59 28.22
N SER A 469 -23.52 30.40 29.39
CA SER A 469 -24.88 29.89 29.55
C SER A 469 -25.93 30.89 29.05
N GLU A 470 -25.94 31.19 27.75
CA GLU A 470 -27.03 31.93 27.10
C GLU A 470 -27.47 31.29 25.79
N VAL A 471 -28.78 31.06 25.72
CA VAL A 471 -29.61 30.56 24.61
C VAL A 471 -29.58 29.04 24.37
N ARG A 472 -30.54 28.37 25.01
CA ARG A 472 -31.12 27.08 24.56
C ARG A 472 -31.66 27.25 23.14
N ILE A 473 -30.83 27.06 22.12
CA ILE A 473 -31.31 26.81 20.75
C ILE A 473 -31.45 25.30 20.61
N ASN A 474 -32.66 24.86 20.25
CA ASN A 474 -33.07 23.47 20.11
C ASN A 474 -32.00 22.61 19.41
N ILE A 475 -31.58 21.56 20.11
CA ILE A 475 -30.48 20.63 19.79
C ILE A 475 -30.81 19.72 18.58
N ASN A 476 -31.97 19.86 17.95
CA ASN A 476 -32.50 18.87 17.00
C ASN A 476 -32.36 19.23 15.50
N SER A 477 -31.74 20.36 15.11
CA SER A 477 -31.53 20.72 13.68
C SER A 477 -30.18 21.39 13.36
N LEU A 478 -29.12 20.98 14.07
CA LEU A 478 -27.94 21.81 14.36
C LEU A 478 -27.02 22.27 13.21
N SER A 479 -27.14 21.83 11.96
CA SER A 479 -26.23 22.33 10.88
C SER A 479 -26.95 23.16 9.81
N ALA A 480 -28.15 22.76 9.39
CA ALA A 480 -28.84 23.41 8.28
C ALA A 480 -29.38 24.82 8.63
N SER A 481 -29.99 25.00 9.80
CA SER A 481 -30.49 26.31 10.25
C SER A 481 -29.36 27.28 10.60
N HIS A 482 -28.23 26.74 11.06
CA HIS A 482 -27.01 27.53 11.30
C HIS A 482 -26.39 27.98 10.00
N MET A 483 -26.35 27.12 8.97
CA MET A 483 -25.84 27.47 7.64
C MET A 483 -26.56 28.70 7.06
N GLU A 484 -27.88 28.70 7.00
CA GLU A 484 -28.65 29.85 6.47
C GLU A 484 -28.40 31.13 7.29
N SER A 485 -28.45 31.02 8.61
CA SER A 485 -28.28 32.17 9.52
C SER A 485 -26.88 32.77 9.39
N THR A 486 -25.84 31.95 9.41
CA THR A 486 -24.45 32.39 9.27
C THR A 486 -24.21 32.99 7.88
N MET A 487 -24.73 32.39 6.81
CA MET A 487 -24.59 32.93 5.45
C MET A 487 -25.26 34.31 5.31
N LYS A 488 -26.44 34.53 5.91
CA LYS A 488 -27.08 35.86 5.98
C LYS A 488 -26.23 36.86 6.76
N LEU A 489 -25.66 36.46 7.90
CA LEU A 489 -24.79 37.33 8.70
C LEU A 489 -23.50 37.69 7.95
N LEU A 490 -22.88 36.75 7.23
CA LEU A 490 -21.69 37.00 6.41
C LEU A 490 -21.98 38.01 5.28
N ARG A 491 -23.11 37.83 4.58
CA ARG A 491 -23.57 38.77 3.54
C ARG A 491 -23.83 40.16 4.14
N GLY A 492 -24.57 40.23 5.23
CA GLY A 492 -24.86 41.49 5.94
C GLY A 492 -23.58 42.18 6.44
N ARG A 493 -22.62 41.40 6.95
CA ARG A 493 -21.31 41.92 7.37
C ARG A 493 -20.56 42.54 6.21
N LEU A 494 -20.42 41.83 5.08
CA LEU A 494 -19.73 42.36 3.91
C LEU A 494 -20.40 43.65 3.40
N GLN A 495 -21.73 43.64 3.27
CA GLN A 495 -22.50 44.81 2.82
C GLN A 495 -22.34 46.01 3.76
N SER A 496 -22.40 45.78 5.08
CA SER A 496 -22.21 46.83 6.09
C SER A 496 -20.81 47.44 6.03
N ARG A 497 -19.77 46.62 5.84
CA ARG A 497 -18.37 47.06 5.77
C ARG A 497 -18.08 47.82 4.48
N LEU A 498 -18.63 47.37 3.35
CA LEU A 498 -18.55 48.11 2.09
C LEU A 498 -19.31 49.44 2.14
N ALA A 499 -20.48 49.47 2.79
CA ALA A 499 -21.22 50.71 3.00
C ALA A 499 -20.45 51.70 3.89
N LEU A 500 -19.89 51.23 5.01
CA LEU A 500 -19.02 52.03 5.88
C LEU A 500 -17.78 52.54 5.14
N HIS A 501 -17.16 51.70 4.31
CA HIS A 501 -16.02 52.11 3.49
C HIS A 501 -16.38 53.28 2.55
N LYS A 502 -17.52 53.19 1.86
CA LYS A 502 -18.04 54.28 1.00
C LYS A 502 -18.34 55.54 1.82
N GLN A 503 -18.92 55.40 3.02
CA GLN A 503 -19.19 56.52 3.91
C GLN A 503 -17.90 57.19 4.42
N PHE A 504 -16.91 56.40 4.85
CA PHE A 504 -15.63 56.91 5.34
C PHE A 504 -14.88 57.69 4.27
N ALA A 505 -14.86 57.18 3.03
CA ALA A 505 -14.30 57.92 1.91
C ALA A 505 -14.95 59.31 1.75
N SER A 506 -16.27 59.43 1.92
CA SER A 506 -16.96 60.74 1.88
C SER A 506 -16.65 61.61 3.12
N LEU A 507 -16.62 61.01 4.31
CA LEU A 507 -16.40 61.73 5.57
C LEU A 507 -14.99 62.31 5.67
N GLU A 508 -13.98 61.65 5.11
CA GLU A 508 -12.61 62.18 5.02
C GLU A 508 -12.53 63.45 4.16
N HIS A 509 -13.36 63.53 3.12
CA HIS A 509 -13.53 64.74 2.31
C HIS A 509 -14.45 65.77 2.98
N SER A 510 -14.78 65.60 4.26
CA SER A 510 -15.65 66.48 5.05
C SER A 510 -17.09 66.58 4.52
N ILE A 511 -17.54 65.58 3.77
CA ILE A 511 -18.90 65.49 3.23
C ILE A 511 -19.66 64.41 3.99
N ILE A 512 -20.82 64.76 4.56
CA ILE A 512 -21.71 63.79 5.22
C ILE A 512 -22.70 63.28 4.17
N PRO A 513 -22.58 62.02 3.71
CA PRO A 513 -23.50 61.48 2.71
C PRO A 513 -24.81 61.07 3.38
N VAL A 514 -25.89 61.82 3.13
CA VAL A 514 -27.25 61.50 3.58
C VAL A 514 -28.05 60.95 2.40
N SER A 515 -28.68 59.78 2.57
CA SER A 515 -29.52 59.19 1.52
C SER A 515 -30.78 60.03 1.28
N ALA A 516 -31.30 60.02 0.05
CA ALA A 516 -32.55 60.73 -0.29
C ALA A 516 -33.72 60.33 0.63
N GLU A 517 -33.76 59.05 1.02
CA GLU A 517 -34.77 58.50 1.92
C GLU A 517 -34.67 59.03 3.35
N SER A 518 -33.48 59.49 3.78
CA SER A 518 -33.23 60.00 5.14
C SER A 518 -33.33 61.53 5.23
N GLN A 519 -33.57 62.24 4.13
CA GLN A 519 -33.58 63.72 4.12
C GLN A 519 -34.67 64.31 5.02
N HIS A 520 -35.82 63.65 5.15
CA HIS A 520 -36.91 64.09 6.01
C HIS A 520 -36.57 64.12 7.52
N LEU A 521 -35.48 63.46 7.93
CA LEU A 521 -35.03 63.42 9.33
C LEU A 521 -34.35 64.72 9.78
N PHE A 522 -33.96 65.57 8.83
CA PHE A 522 -33.14 66.76 9.05
C PHE A 522 -33.80 68.02 8.46
N PRO A 523 -33.53 69.21 9.01
CA PRO A 523 -33.95 70.46 8.40
C PRO A 523 -33.23 70.69 7.06
N ALA A 524 -33.85 71.45 6.16
CA ALA A 524 -33.30 71.74 4.83
C ALA A 524 -31.99 72.55 4.87
N LYS A 525 -31.77 73.33 5.94
CA LYS A 525 -30.57 74.15 6.14
C LYS A 525 -29.85 73.69 7.41
N ILE A 526 -28.63 73.20 7.25
CA ILE A 526 -27.69 72.86 8.34
C ILE A 526 -26.48 73.78 8.19
N LEU A 527 -26.10 74.49 9.25
CA LEU A 527 -25.02 75.49 9.24
C LEU A 527 -23.70 74.91 9.74
N SER A 528 -23.77 74.00 10.71
CA SER A 528 -22.61 73.26 11.22
C SER A 528 -22.10 72.26 10.18
N ARG A 529 -20.78 72.17 10.02
CA ARG A 529 -20.13 71.28 9.05
C ARG A 529 -19.17 70.31 9.72
N LEU A 530 -19.03 69.13 9.13
CA LEU A 530 -17.95 68.21 9.45
C LEU A 530 -16.63 68.86 9.02
N ALA A 531 -15.67 68.96 9.93
CA ALA A 531 -14.34 69.51 9.66
C ALA A 531 -13.27 68.42 9.61
N ARG A 532 -13.44 67.32 10.37
CA ARG A 532 -12.46 66.24 10.43
C ARG A 532 -13.09 64.90 10.80
N TRP A 533 -12.60 63.83 10.15
CA TRP A 533 -12.85 62.43 10.49
C TRP A 533 -11.52 61.69 10.51
N THR A 534 -11.15 61.09 11.65
CA THR A 534 -9.88 60.38 11.80
C THR A 534 -10.03 59.17 12.72
N THR A 535 -9.29 58.10 12.44
CA THR A 535 -9.06 57.00 13.39
C THR A 535 -8.24 57.48 14.60
N ILE A 536 -8.55 56.98 15.80
CA ILE A 536 -7.83 57.31 17.04
C ILE A 536 -7.57 56.07 17.89
N ASP A 537 -6.52 56.11 18.70
CA ASP A 537 -6.34 55.19 19.82
C ASP A 537 -6.99 55.74 21.10
N LEU A 538 -6.92 55.02 22.22
CA LEU A 538 -7.89 54.99 23.33
C LEU A 538 -7.96 56.13 24.40
N PRO A 539 -7.23 57.28 24.41
CA PRO A 539 -7.22 58.09 25.64
C PRO A 539 -8.51 58.89 25.91
N TYR A 540 -9.29 59.26 24.88
CA TYR A 540 -10.48 60.13 25.05
C TYR A 540 -11.76 59.39 25.49
N THR A 541 -11.82 58.07 25.31
CA THR A 541 -13.02 57.24 25.59
C THR A 541 -12.95 56.49 26.92
N ARG A 542 -11.97 56.80 27.78
CA ARG A 542 -11.72 56.07 29.05
C ARG A 542 -12.98 55.88 29.90
N HIS A 543 -13.86 56.87 29.95
CA HIS A 543 -15.14 56.79 30.68
C HIS A 543 -16.17 55.83 30.04
N VAL A 544 -16.14 55.66 28.72
CA VAL A 544 -16.97 54.69 27.97
C VAL A 544 -16.41 53.28 28.13
N THR A 545 -15.08 53.15 28.16
CA THR A 545 -14.36 51.90 28.41
C THR A 545 -14.57 51.42 29.86
N GLU A 546 -14.44 52.33 30.85
CA GLU A 546 -14.70 52.04 32.28
C GLU A 546 -16.16 51.67 32.56
N ALA A 547 -17.11 52.18 31.76
CA ALA A 547 -18.52 51.80 31.83
C ALA A 547 -18.83 50.44 31.16
N GLY A 548 -17.82 49.74 30.61
CA GLY A 548 -17.98 48.46 29.91
C GLY A 548 -18.69 48.56 28.55
N LEU A 549 -18.92 49.77 28.05
CA LEU A 549 -19.63 50.03 26.79
C LEU A 549 -18.70 49.99 25.57
N ALA A 550 -17.39 50.21 25.78
CA ALA A 550 -16.35 50.06 24.77
C ALA A 550 -15.50 48.83 25.08
N LYS A 551 -15.39 47.90 24.12
CA LYS A 551 -14.55 46.70 24.19
C LYS A 551 -13.25 46.93 23.41
N GLU A 552 -12.17 46.23 23.77
CA GLU A 552 -10.89 46.29 23.03
C GLU A 552 -11.04 46.04 21.52
N THR A 553 -12.09 45.32 21.11
CA THR A 553 -12.36 44.98 19.71
C THR A 553 -13.24 45.99 18.99
N GLY A 554 -13.51 47.15 19.59
CA GLY A 554 -14.20 48.27 18.95
C GLY A 554 -13.29 49.02 17.98
N LEU A 555 -13.91 49.67 16.99
CA LEU A 555 -13.25 50.63 16.11
C LEU A 555 -13.47 52.04 16.69
N TYR A 556 -12.40 52.80 16.84
CA TYR A 556 -12.41 54.10 17.50
C TYR A 556 -12.12 55.22 16.49
N PHE A 557 -12.99 56.22 16.46
CA PHE A 557 -12.86 57.37 15.57
C PHE A 557 -13.07 58.67 16.34
N MET A 558 -12.53 59.74 15.79
CA MET A 558 -12.80 61.12 16.22
C MET A 558 -13.42 61.88 15.07
N THR A 559 -14.58 62.48 15.32
CA THR A 559 -15.19 63.45 14.42
C THR A 559 -15.14 64.84 15.04
N VAL A 560 -14.87 65.85 14.22
CA VAL A 560 -14.90 67.26 14.64
C VAL A 560 -15.92 67.98 13.78
N VAL A 561 -16.92 68.59 14.43
CA VAL A 561 -17.95 69.42 13.80
C VAL A 561 -17.73 70.87 14.23
N GLU A 562 -17.77 71.79 13.26
CA GLU A 562 -17.47 73.20 13.48
C GLU A 562 -18.59 74.12 12.99
N ARG A 563 -18.80 75.19 13.76
CA ARG A 563 -19.58 76.36 13.35
C ARG A 563 -18.98 77.62 13.95
N GLY A 564 -18.46 78.51 13.09
CA GLY A 564 -17.77 79.73 13.54
C GLY A 564 -16.57 79.39 14.44
N THR A 565 -16.58 79.89 15.68
CA THR A 565 -15.54 79.61 16.69
C THR A 565 -15.82 78.38 17.56
N ALA A 566 -17.00 77.75 17.41
CA ALA A 566 -17.37 76.58 18.18
C ALA A 566 -16.85 75.30 17.52
N ARG A 567 -16.13 74.47 18.29
CA ARG A 567 -15.61 73.17 17.86
C ARG A 567 -16.14 72.06 18.74
N LEU A 568 -16.97 71.19 18.18
CA LEU A 568 -17.50 70.00 18.84
C LEU A 568 -16.68 68.78 18.42
N GLN A 569 -15.97 68.19 19.37
CA GLN A 569 -15.28 66.91 19.21
C GLN A 569 -16.21 65.78 19.66
N ALA A 570 -16.39 64.77 18.82
CA ALA A 570 -17.10 63.56 19.20
C ALA A 570 -16.22 62.33 19.00
N ALA A 571 -15.95 61.62 20.09
CA ALA A 571 -15.33 60.30 20.04
C ALA A 571 -16.41 59.27 19.71
N VAL A 572 -16.19 58.47 18.66
CA VAL A 572 -17.13 57.48 18.14
C VAL A 572 -16.56 56.09 18.36
N VAL A 573 -17.29 55.26 19.12
CA VAL A 573 -16.98 53.85 19.32
C VAL A 573 -17.93 53.02 18.48
N MET A 574 -17.40 52.27 17.52
CA MET A 574 -18.17 51.41 16.63
C MET A 574 -17.86 49.94 16.90
N SER A 575 -18.91 49.16 17.16
CA SER A 575 -18.78 47.71 17.27
C SER A 575 -18.57 47.08 15.88
N PRO A 576 -17.80 45.98 15.77
CA PRO A 576 -17.73 45.18 14.55
C PRO A 576 -19.10 44.70 14.04
N ARG A 577 -20.11 44.64 14.91
CA ARG A 577 -21.51 44.26 14.62
C ARG A 577 -22.39 45.41 14.08
N TYR A 578 -21.80 46.48 13.56
CA TYR A 578 -22.57 47.49 12.84
C TYR A 578 -23.33 46.86 11.65
N PRO A 579 -24.60 47.23 11.37
CA PRO A 579 -25.43 48.27 12.02
C PRO A 579 -26.33 47.76 13.16
N GLU A 580 -26.25 46.47 13.51
CA GLU A 580 -27.06 45.88 14.59
C GLU A 580 -26.75 46.53 15.95
N VAL A 581 -25.46 46.72 16.22
CA VAL A 581 -25.00 47.52 17.35
C VAL A 581 -24.66 48.93 16.85
N SER A 582 -25.37 49.92 17.37
CA SER A 582 -25.19 51.32 17.02
C SER A 582 -23.85 51.87 17.50
N PRO A 583 -23.21 52.75 16.73
CA PRO A 583 -22.07 53.53 17.21
C PRO A 583 -22.47 54.39 18.42
N LEU A 584 -21.54 54.52 19.37
CA LEU A 584 -21.67 55.34 20.57
C LEU A 584 -20.82 56.60 20.45
N PHE A 585 -21.39 57.75 20.82
CA PHE A 585 -20.78 59.06 20.73
C PHE A 585 -20.57 59.64 22.14
N SER A 586 -19.38 60.18 22.38
CA SER A 586 -19.09 61.01 23.55
C SER A 586 -18.62 62.39 23.10
N LEU A 587 -19.18 63.45 23.68
CA LEU A 587 -19.06 64.82 23.18
C LEU A 587 -18.22 65.72 24.10
N SER A 588 -17.32 66.49 23.50
CA SER A 588 -16.61 67.62 24.11
C SER A 588 -16.70 68.86 23.22
N LEU A 589 -17.24 69.94 23.76
CA LEU A 589 -17.39 71.23 23.07
C LEU A 589 -16.33 72.21 23.57
N SER A 590 -15.47 72.67 22.65
CA SER A 590 -14.56 73.78 22.86
C SER A 590 -15.19 75.07 22.32
N TRP A 591 -15.96 75.75 23.17
CA TRP A 591 -16.56 77.04 22.87
C TRP A 591 -16.80 77.82 24.17
N LYS A 592 -16.13 78.98 24.32
CA LYS A 592 -16.11 79.77 25.58
C LYS A 592 -15.68 78.92 26.79
N GLY A 593 -14.62 78.13 26.62
CA GLY A 593 -14.15 77.10 27.56
C GLY A 593 -14.35 75.69 27.00
N GLU A 594 -13.93 74.68 27.75
CA GLU A 594 -14.16 73.27 27.42
C GLU A 594 -15.32 72.72 28.26
N ARG A 595 -16.33 72.16 27.59
CA ARG A 595 -17.51 71.55 28.21
C ARG A 595 -17.69 70.14 27.69
N SER A 596 -18.09 69.22 28.55
CA SER A 596 -18.41 67.83 28.20
C SER A 596 -19.81 67.45 28.68
N GLY A 597 -20.30 66.26 28.29
CA GLY A 597 -21.56 65.71 28.81
C GLY A 597 -21.60 65.51 30.34
N ARG A 598 -20.45 65.60 31.04
CA ARG A 598 -20.40 65.60 32.51
C ARG A 598 -20.60 66.97 33.13
N THR A 599 -20.26 68.03 32.41
CA THR A 599 -20.29 69.41 32.91
C THR A 599 -21.49 70.22 32.38
N ASP A 600 -22.10 69.78 31.27
CA ASP A 600 -23.24 70.45 30.63
C ASP A 600 -24.36 69.45 30.30
N ASP A 601 -25.52 69.63 30.93
CA ASP A 601 -26.71 68.80 30.73
C ASP A 601 -27.23 68.84 29.28
N ASN A 602 -27.00 69.93 28.54
CA ASN A 602 -27.40 70.01 27.14
C ASN A 602 -26.48 69.17 26.25
N LEU A 603 -25.19 69.07 26.55
CA LEU A 603 -24.29 68.15 25.82
C LEU A 603 -24.66 66.69 26.12
N ARG A 604 -25.05 66.37 27.35
CA ARG A 604 -25.58 65.04 27.70
C ARG A 604 -26.90 64.73 26.99
N ALA A 605 -27.76 65.73 26.81
CA ALA A 605 -28.98 65.58 26.02
C ALA A 605 -28.66 65.37 24.52
N MET A 606 -27.66 66.06 23.96
CA MET A 606 -27.18 65.81 22.60
C MET A 606 -26.61 64.39 22.44
N GLU A 607 -25.83 63.91 23.41
CA GLU A 607 -25.38 62.51 23.46
C GLU A 607 -26.57 61.54 23.44
N SER A 608 -27.63 61.86 24.19
CA SER A 608 -28.84 61.04 24.26
C SER A 608 -29.61 61.01 22.93
N GLU A 609 -29.70 62.13 22.21
CA GLU A 609 -30.29 62.22 20.86
C GLU A 609 -29.62 61.28 19.86
N VAL A 610 -28.30 61.14 19.93
CA VAL A 610 -27.54 60.33 18.97
C VAL A 610 -27.42 58.87 19.43
N ASN A 611 -27.25 58.61 20.73
CA ASN A 611 -26.99 57.27 21.27
C ASN A 611 -28.28 56.48 21.61
N VAL A 612 -29.26 57.13 22.26
CA VAL A 612 -30.46 56.47 22.79
C VAL A 612 -31.57 56.45 21.73
N PHE A 613 -31.82 57.59 21.07
CA PHE A 613 -32.87 57.73 20.06
C PHE A 613 -32.47 57.28 18.65
N LYS A 614 -31.47 56.40 18.56
CA LYS A 614 -30.93 55.83 17.32
C LYS A 614 -31.96 55.19 16.38
N ASN A 615 -33.06 54.67 16.91
CA ASN A 615 -34.10 54.00 16.11
C ASN A 615 -34.77 54.99 15.14
N GLU A 616 -34.79 56.29 15.47
CA GLU A 616 -35.30 57.34 14.59
C GLU A 616 -34.33 57.66 13.44
N LEU A 617 -33.05 57.26 13.57
CA LEU A 617 -31.96 57.56 12.64
C LEU A 617 -31.56 56.37 11.76
N GLN A 618 -32.13 55.19 12.01
CA GLN A 618 -31.73 53.94 11.35
C GLN A 618 -32.04 53.92 9.84
N GLY A 619 -33.03 54.71 9.40
CA GLY A 619 -33.47 54.71 8.00
C GLY A 619 -34.09 53.36 7.57
N PRO A 620 -34.16 53.09 6.25
CA PRO A 620 -34.69 51.82 5.76
C PRO A 620 -33.77 50.65 6.09
N ARG A 621 -34.36 49.48 6.37
CA ARG A 621 -33.61 48.23 6.59
C ARG A 621 -32.77 47.93 5.35
N PRO A 622 -31.49 47.53 5.48
CA PRO A 622 -30.80 47.04 6.69
C PRO A 622 -30.13 48.09 7.59
N GLY A 623 -30.32 49.41 7.36
CA GLY A 623 -29.88 50.46 8.27
C GLY A 623 -28.40 50.85 8.18
N HIS A 624 -27.78 50.67 7.02
CA HIS A 624 -26.35 50.97 6.82
C HIS A 624 -25.99 52.46 6.92
N GLN A 625 -26.96 53.38 6.87
CA GLN A 625 -26.76 54.84 6.94
C GLN A 625 -26.88 55.41 8.36
N LEU A 626 -26.95 54.56 9.38
CA LEU A 626 -27.12 55.01 10.76
C LEU A 626 -26.00 55.97 11.21
N LEU A 627 -24.73 55.66 10.89
CA LEU A 627 -23.60 56.49 11.29
C LEU A 627 -23.68 57.91 10.72
N THR A 628 -23.95 58.03 9.41
CA THR A 628 -24.01 59.34 8.74
C THR A 628 -25.22 60.14 9.18
N ASN A 629 -26.35 59.47 9.45
CA ASN A 629 -27.53 60.09 10.05
C ASN A 629 -27.27 60.57 11.48
N GLN A 630 -26.50 59.83 12.28
CA GLN A 630 -26.06 60.23 13.62
C GLN A 630 -25.16 61.47 13.58
N ILE A 631 -24.18 61.53 12.66
CA ILE A 631 -23.32 62.71 12.48
C ILE A 631 -24.13 63.91 11.99
N SER A 632 -25.09 63.72 11.08
CA SER A 632 -25.97 64.79 10.61
C SER A 632 -26.88 65.31 11.74
N ARG A 633 -27.46 64.43 12.56
CA ARG A 633 -28.21 64.82 13.77
C ARG A 633 -27.32 65.61 14.73
N LEU A 634 -26.05 65.23 14.88
CA LEU A 634 -25.09 65.97 15.71
C LEU A 634 -24.88 67.41 15.21
N CYS A 635 -24.74 67.62 13.89
CA CYS A 635 -24.64 68.96 13.30
C CYS A 635 -25.88 69.81 13.60
N VAL A 636 -27.08 69.22 13.47
CA VAL A 636 -28.34 69.89 13.78
C VAL A 636 -28.42 70.25 15.26
N CYS A 637 -28.02 69.34 16.15
CA CYS A 637 -28.00 69.58 17.58
C CYS A 637 -27.01 70.70 17.95
N LEU A 638 -25.84 70.77 17.31
CA LEU A 638 -24.89 71.87 17.52
C LEU A 638 -25.48 73.21 17.04
N ASP A 639 -26.19 73.23 15.92
CA ASP A 639 -26.85 74.44 15.43
C ASP A 639 -27.90 74.97 16.41
N VAL A 640 -28.80 74.08 16.87
CA VAL A 640 -29.79 74.43 17.89
C VAL A 640 -29.11 74.87 19.18
N TYR A 641 -28.03 74.20 19.60
CA TYR A 641 -27.30 74.55 20.80
C TYR A 641 -26.74 75.98 20.73
N LEU A 642 -26.13 76.37 19.61
CA LEU A 642 -25.51 77.69 19.46
C LEU A 642 -26.55 78.81 19.25
N GLU A 643 -27.63 78.54 18.53
CA GLU A 643 -28.69 79.53 18.25
C GLU A 643 -29.52 79.84 19.50
N THR A 644 -29.89 78.82 20.26
CA THR A 644 -30.70 78.99 21.48
C THR A 644 -29.90 79.52 22.69
N GLU A 645 -28.58 79.69 22.56
CA GLU A 645 -27.74 80.35 23.57
C GLU A 645 -27.70 81.88 23.40
N GLY A 646 -28.03 82.40 22.22
CA GLY A 646 -28.27 83.82 21.94
C GLY A 646 -29.75 84.19 22.04
N GLN A 647 -30.06 85.47 22.21
CA GLN A 647 -31.43 85.97 22.36
C GLN A 647 -32.24 86.08 21.04
N ASP A 648 -31.76 85.53 19.92
CA ASP A 648 -32.37 85.72 18.58
C ASP A 648 -33.09 84.48 18.02
N ASP A 649 -34.34 84.76 17.58
CA ASP A 649 -35.16 84.19 16.50
C ASP A 649 -35.75 82.75 16.50
N GLY A 650 -37.10 82.74 16.50
CA GLY A 650 -37.92 82.30 15.35
C GLY A 650 -38.22 80.80 15.16
N MET A 651 -37.26 79.90 15.39
CA MET A 651 -37.40 78.48 14.99
C MET A 651 -37.86 77.53 16.10
N CYS A 652 -37.87 77.99 17.35
CA CYS A 652 -38.20 77.19 18.53
C CYS A 652 -39.39 77.81 19.28
N LEU A 653 -40.43 77.02 19.57
CA LEU A 653 -41.61 77.50 20.34
C LEU A 653 -41.25 77.97 21.76
N ARG A 654 -40.20 77.39 22.35
CA ARG A 654 -39.64 77.71 23.67
C ARG A 654 -38.16 77.33 23.68
N THR A 655 -37.29 78.14 24.30
CA THR A 655 -35.83 77.94 24.27
C THR A 655 -35.31 76.98 25.34
N VAL A 656 -35.98 76.89 26.50
CA VAL A 656 -35.61 75.98 27.60
C VAL A 656 -36.83 75.38 28.31
N ARG A 657 -36.72 74.11 28.76
CA ARG A 657 -37.74 73.40 29.53
C ARG A 657 -37.13 72.57 30.67
N GLY A 658 -37.87 72.46 31.78
CA GLY A 658 -37.55 71.59 32.92
C GLY A 658 -36.48 72.14 33.86
N PRO A 659 -36.19 71.43 34.98
CA PRO A 659 -35.22 71.85 36.00
C PRO A 659 -33.80 72.02 35.45
N ASN A 660 -33.40 71.15 34.52
CA ASN A 660 -32.07 71.17 33.89
C ASN A 660 -31.97 72.15 32.72
N ARG A 661 -33.02 72.96 32.47
CA ARG A 661 -33.09 73.97 31.40
C ARG A 661 -32.67 73.42 30.03
N LEU A 662 -33.20 72.23 29.68
CA LEU A 662 -32.85 71.53 28.45
C LEU A 662 -33.34 72.30 27.22
N LYS A 663 -32.54 72.30 26.16
CA LYS A 663 -32.83 72.87 24.84
C LYS A 663 -33.69 71.93 23.97
N PRO A 664 -34.41 72.45 22.95
CA PRO A 664 -35.31 71.65 22.12
C PRO A 664 -34.58 70.93 20.96
N PHE A 665 -34.05 69.73 21.20
CA PHE A 665 -33.29 68.99 20.17
C PHE A 665 -34.11 68.12 19.21
N LYS A 666 -35.41 67.89 19.48
CA LYS A 666 -36.25 67.02 18.63
C LYS A 666 -36.80 67.80 17.43
N TYR A 667 -36.38 67.41 16.23
CA TYR A 667 -36.92 67.94 14.97
C TYR A 667 -38.24 67.26 14.60
N ASN A 668 -39.28 68.04 14.31
CA ASN A 668 -40.58 67.53 13.88
C ASN A 668 -40.81 67.76 12.38
N HIS A 669 -40.70 66.69 11.59
CA HIS A 669 -41.20 66.65 10.22
C HIS A 669 -42.70 66.26 10.21
N PRO A 670 -43.57 66.86 9.38
CA PRO A 670 -43.34 67.81 8.28
C PRO A 670 -43.41 69.30 8.64
N GLN A 671 -43.80 69.65 9.88
CA GLN A 671 -44.06 71.04 10.28
C GLN A 671 -42.78 71.90 10.37
N GLY A 672 -41.60 71.29 10.46
CA GLY A 672 -40.32 71.98 10.29
C GLY A 672 -39.83 72.80 11.48
N PHE A 673 -40.21 72.43 12.71
CA PHE A 673 -39.79 73.14 13.93
C PHE A 673 -39.15 72.20 14.96
N PHE A 674 -38.47 72.79 15.94
CA PHE A 674 -37.82 72.07 17.04
C PHE A 674 -38.68 72.06 18.31
N SER A 675 -38.74 70.91 18.96
CA SER A 675 -39.44 70.68 20.22
C SER A 675 -38.54 70.05 21.27
N HIS A 676 -38.92 70.21 22.54
CA HIS A 676 -38.29 69.47 23.62
C HIS A 676 -38.75 68.01 23.58
N ARG A 677 -37.86 67.10 23.96
CA ARG A 677 -38.23 65.72 24.27
C ARG A 677 -39.21 65.66 25.44
#